data_AF-I1BNA2-F1
#
_entry.id   AF-I1BNA2-F1
#
_cell.length_a   1.000
_cell.length_b   1.000
_cell.length_c   1.000
_cell.angle_alpha   90.00
_cell.angle_beta   90.00
_cell.angle_gamma   90.00
#
_symmetry.space_group_name_H-M   'P 1'
#
loop_
_entity.id
_entity.type
_entity.pdbx_description
1 polymer ?
#
loop_
_entity_poly.entity_id
_entity_poly.type
_entity_poly.pdbx_seq_one_letter_code
_entity_poly.pdbx_strand_id
1 'polypeptide(L)'
;MFASVALVASLVKSKAVPTNKAFEKVDLSTDVVKAVTDELKKDLDASSTTGSQTTIVDEDQSILLESKVKDALEYILSSNNARLLNANHAVGYAAFALSDLIFLYPGLTGDSLGQELKAYSQKSLRNAQQQLVKVIEMETRFGALQAVQGALADNKKNLSVLASSQALLSMIPNLHILVAQHQPVVFHIAAQSVDQDLVASANVDAVLAARNTGAILLSSSSAQEAHDMAIAAHLLAHTLQLPVVHFFNGVTAAKQIEKVNLVNYGQLAQLQSSVSDSIQQSLTESYPVTKSILGQFNYQPFEYAGAADAETVLVALRASVPESLQHAVASNTKVGLLSVRVYRPWSEADLIAALPSSARRVIVLEEGAGLYAFNGSLYQDVAASVRFGPLARDQRPRLVSAQAASFDHLQATHIAPLVKASEQENFINLAAEPFIQAATIEDETQDGAWSAVFWDIEQDGSSAAGLHDAHLVQHPRLTARVTRDGYRVGGPAVHTHLQAGYTTNHHYVAVHNVALVKEYNTLARATKNATVVLHGPWKHGDDVEGVLTNEFKFKLTELNAKLYTIDAARIAEELGLSTKSTHLIWEAVFLILHQRAQNPAELLAGLYKEPTGDKKVSLVALVADVVDAVKKGLTSIELLPPWTILELSDAVLPALPLDRLVVDKEEDDLTVVADSEEQGVGAELNKWHKAAWQLMFNDAYHTEEAIRPDLHETNYVIRVSENKRLTPDSYDRNVFHLEFDTSGSNLKYELGDALGVHGHNDYQDVQAFLSWYGLNGRDIISVNHPENGKKEVRTVFQLFSQTLDIFGRPSKKFYESLASFASDPKEREQLLYLVSPEGKEDFKERVDNTTTYEDLLREFTSAKPSVEELAQIVAPIKPRHYSIASSQKMYNNAVHLLVVAVDWEDKSGRKRYGQCTRYLSNLAVGDQVTVSIKPSVMKLPPLDSQPVIMAGLGTGMAPFRAFIQERYLAKAAGKKIGPVVLYFGSRHRSMEYLYGEELEAYHADGTLSHMGLAFSRDQKEKIYIQHKMMEDAEMLNEYLMNQKGHFYLCGPTWPVPDVKDAVVHGLTKYSGIDAAKASALIEEWKEKESYILEVY
;
A
#
# COMPACT_ATOMS: atom_id res chain seq x y z
N MET A 1 11.12 19.52 31.83
CA MET A 1 12.57 19.74 31.71
C MET A 1 13.15 19.02 30.51
N PHE A 2 12.85 17.74 30.26
CA PHE A 2 13.37 16.98 29.10
C PHE A 2 13.00 17.52 27.70
N ALA A 3 11.79 18.06 27.51
CA ALA A 3 11.38 18.65 26.22
C ALA A 3 12.15 19.94 25.85
N SER A 4 12.71 20.63 26.83
CA SER A 4 13.44 21.90 26.64
C SER A 4 14.87 21.68 26.15
N VAL A 5 15.44 20.51 26.45
CA VAL A 5 16.82 20.11 26.17
C VAL A 5 16.97 19.65 24.70
N ALA A 6 15.97 18.92 24.18
CA ALA A 6 15.91 18.49 22.78
C ALA A 6 15.66 19.66 21.79
N LEU A 7 14.82 20.63 22.17
CA LEU A 7 14.53 21.81 21.35
C LEU A 7 15.77 22.71 21.19
N VAL A 8 16.55 22.87 22.27
CA VAL A 8 17.80 23.64 22.26
C VAL A 8 18.89 22.91 21.46
N ALA A 9 18.96 21.58 21.52
CA ALA A 9 19.90 20.79 20.71
C ALA A 9 19.61 20.90 19.20
N SER A 10 18.33 20.88 18.81
CA SER A 10 17.87 21.08 17.42
C SER A 10 18.16 22.51 16.89
N LEU A 11 17.99 23.52 17.72
CA LEU A 11 18.30 24.92 17.37
C LEU A 11 19.81 25.18 17.23
N VAL A 12 20.66 24.45 17.97
CA VAL A 12 22.13 24.57 17.87
C VAL A 12 22.67 23.83 16.64
N LYS A 13 22.09 22.69 16.27
CA LYS A 13 22.46 21.90 15.07
C LYS A 13 22.12 22.58 13.75
N SER A 14 20.93 23.17 13.67
CA SER A 14 20.41 23.72 12.41
C SER A 14 21.10 25.00 11.93
N LYS A 15 21.97 25.64 12.74
CA LYS A 15 22.57 26.98 12.51
C LYS A 15 21.56 28.06 12.07
N ALA A 16 20.26 27.80 12.16
CA ALA A 16 19.21 28.63 11.63
C ALA A 16 18.66 29.49 12.76
N VAL A 17 19.24 30.67 12.92
CA VAL A 17 18.59 31.74 13.68
C VAL A 17 17.88 32.65 12.67
N PRO A 18 16.55 32.81 12.74
CA PRO A 18 15.88 33.83 11.96
C PRO A 18 16.00 35.16 12.70
N THR A 19 16.92 36.03 12.28
CA THR A 19 16.87 37.45 12.65
C THR A 19 16.96 38.34 11.43
N ASN A 20 15.92 39.17 11.27
CA ASN A 20 15.94 40.37 10.45
C ASN A 20 16.76 41.47 11.16
N LYS A 21 18.10 41.37 11.20
CA LYS A 21 19.05 42.52 11.32
C LYS A 21 20.53 42.09 11.34
N ALA A 22 21.39 42.98 10.84
CA ALA A 22 22.83 42.77 10.64
C ALA A 22 23.66 42.66 11.95
N PHE A 23 24.54 41.64 12.00
CA PHE A 23 25.66 41.33 12.90
C PHE A 23 25.50 41.46 14.43
N GLU A 24 25.47 40.31 15.11
CA GLU A 24 26.29 40.00 16.32
C GLU A 24 26.37 38.46 16.50
N LYS A 25 27.58 37.91 16.74
CA LYS A 25 27.78 36.47 17.02
C LYS A 25 27.31 36.17 18.44
N VAL A 26 26.35 35.26 18.60
CA VAL A 26 26.02 34.70 19.92
C VAL A 26 27.02 33.59 20.25
N ASP A 27 27.82 33.80 21.29
CA ASP A 27 28.80 32.84 21.80
C ASP A 27 28.15 32.03 22.94
N LEU A 28 27.72 30.79 22.66
CA LEU A 28 27.16 29.90 23.68
C LEU A 28 28.31 29.25 24.47
N SER A 29 28.35 29.45 25.79
CA SER A 29 29.42 28.90 26.62
C SER A 29 29.38 27.36 26.64
N THR A 30 30.57 26.75 26.60
CA THR A 30 30.78 25.29 26.59
C THR A 30 30.12 24.55 27.76
N ASP A 31 29.79 25.26 28.85
CA ASP A 31 29.19 24.66 30.04
C ASP A 31 27.70 24.38 29.88
N VAL A 32 26.98 25.18 29.07
CA VAL A 32 25.53 25.00 28.82
C VAL A 32 25.29 23.79 27.92
N VAL A 33 26.15 23.60 26.91
CA VAL A 33 26.07 22.44 26.01
C VAL A 33 26.35 21.13 26.76
N LYS A 34 27.29 21.16 27.71
CA LYS A 34 27.65 19.98 28.51
C LYS A 34 26.53 19.54 29.46
N ALA A 35 25.84 20.48 30.10
CA ALA A 35 24.73 20.19 31.02
C ALA A 35 23.51 19.55 30.32
N VAL A 36 23.16 20.04 29.13
CA VAL A 36 22.05 19.53 28.29
C VAL A 36 22.33 18.09 27.81
N THR A 37 23.60 17.77 27.54
CA THR A 37 24.01 16.45 27.03
C THR A 37 24.00 15.36 28.12
N ASP A 38 24.30 15.72 29.37
CA ASP A 38 24.32 14.78 30.49
C ASP A 38 22.91 14.41 30.99
N GLU A 39 21.90 15.24 30.73
CA GLU A 39 20.52 15.02 31.15
C GLU A 39 19.80 14.02 30.21
N LEU A 40 20.01 14.12 28.88
CA LEU A 40 19.44 13.19 27.89
C LEU A 40 19.90 11.73 28.04
N LYS A 41 21.08 11.49 28.63
CA LYS A 41 21.61 10.12 28.85
C LYS A 41 20.92 9.35 29.97
N LYS A 42 20.08 9.98 30.80
CA LYS A 42 19.45 9.34 31.97
C LYS A 42 18.05 8.73 31.73
N ASP A 43 17.37 9.07 30.63
CA ASP A 43 15.95 8.73 30.42
C ASP A 43 15.70 7.57 29.42
N LEU A 44 16.76 7.00 28.82
CA LEU A 44 16.66 5.90 27.84
C LEU A 44 16.44 4.49 28.45
N ASP A 45 16.55 4.33 29.77
CA ASP A 45 16.56 3.00 30.42
C ASP A 45 15.18 2.48 30.89
N ALA A 46 14.05 3.16 30.61
CA ALA A 46 12.78 2.82 31.24
C ALA A 46 11.52 2.92 30.35
N SER A 47 11.38 2.05 29.34
CA SER A 47 10.10 1.42 28.95
C SER A 47 10.22 0.53 27.71
N SER A 48 10.32 -0.78 27.91
CA SER A 48 10.18 -1.78 26.84
C SER A 48 8.93 -2.61 27.11
N THR A 49 8.05 -2.72 26.11
CA THR A 49 7.39 -3.94 25.62
C THR A 49 6.21 -3.57 24.71
N THR A 50 6.15 -4.22 23.53
CA THR A 50 5.12 -4.11 22.49
C THR A 50 5.05 -2.79 21.72
N GLY A 51 5.94 -2.63 20.75
CA GLY A 51 5.85 -1.59 19.72
C GLY A 51 6.81 -1.90 18.58
N SER A 52 6.33 -1.77 17.35
CA SER A 52 7.14 -1.61 16.14
C SER A 52 8.38 -0.76 16.45
N GLN A 53 9.58 -1.33 16.25
CA GLN A 53 10.86 -0.66 16.49
C GLN A 53 11.13 0.41 15.44
N THR A 54 10.43 1.55 15.54
CA THR A 54 10.94 2.81 14.98
C THR A 54 11.66 3.54 16.10
N THR A 55 12.93 3.18 16.28
CA THR A 55 13.83 3.83 17.23
C THR A 55 14.20 5.19 16.65
N ILE A 56 13.85 6.28 17.36
CA ILE A 56 14.16 7.65 16.94
C ILE A 56 15.65 7.88 17.19
N VAL A 57 16.49 7.58 16.19
CA VAL A 57 17.87 8.05 16.15
C VAL A 57 17.83 9.53 15.78
N ASP A 58 18.49 10.40 16.56
CA ASP A 58 18.64 11.83 16.23
C ASP A 58 19.48 11.95 14.94
N GLU A 59 18.79 11.99 13.79
CA GLU A 59 19.38 11.82 12.44
C GLU A 59 20.55 12.79 12.20
N ASP A 60 20.44 14.02 12.70
CA ASP A 60 21.46 15.08 12.56
C ASP A 60 22.79 14.79 13.32
N GLN A 61 22.86 13.78 14.21
CA GLN A 61 24.09 13.38 14.94
C GLN A 61 24.53 11.93 14.70
N SER A 62 23.76 11.21 13.90
CA SER A 62 23.98 9.81 13.56
C SER A 62 25.06 9.68 12.49
N ILE A 63 25.80 8.57 12.52
CA ILE A 63 26.78 8.26 11.48
C ILE A 63 26.02 7.67 10.29
N LEU A 64 25.94 8.42 9.20
CA LEU A 64 25.50 7.92 7.91
C LEU A 64 26.70 7.36 7.15
N LEU A 65 26.63 6.08 6.82
CA LEU A 65 27.65 5.39 6.05
C LEU A 65 27.29 5.39 4.58
N GLU A 66 28.13 6.01 3.75
CA GLU A 66 27.98 5.97 2.30
C GLU A 66 28.76 4.80 1.71
N SER A 67 28.04 3.88 1.08
CA SER A 67 28.63 2.79 0.32
C SER A 67 29.33 3.31 -0.93
N LYS A 68 30.56 2.86 -1.18
CA LYS A 68 31.25 3.12 -2.45
C LYS A 68 30.58 2.38 -3.62
N VAL A 69 29.62 1.48 -3.37
CA VAL A 69 28.88 0.78 -4.42
C VAL A 69 28.09 1.78 -5.28
N LYS A 70 27.48 2.80 -4.66
CA LYS A 70 26.71 3.84 -5.37
C LYS A 70 27.62 4.75 -6.21
N ASP A 71 28.80 5.11 -5.70
CA ASP A 71 29.81 5.90 -6.44
C ASP A 71 30.73 5.05 -7.35
N ALA A 72 30.69 3.72 -7.25
CA ALA A 72 31.46 2.86 -8.15
C ALA A 72 31.02 3.07 -9.60
N LEU A 73 29.74 3.46 -9.80
CA LEU A 73 29.18 3.96 -11.04
C LEU A 73 29.84 5.26 -11.56
N GLU A 74 30.41 6.10 -10.69
CA GLU A 74 31.19 7.28 -11.08
C GLU A 74 32.65 6.93 -11.42
N TYR A 75 33.18 5.85 -10.82
CA TYR A 75 34.51 5.33 -11.11
C TYR A 75 34.60 4.50 -12.40
N ILE A 76 33.44 4.22 -13.01
CA ILE A 76 33.27 3.48 -14.27
C ILE A 76 34.06 4.09 -15.44
N LEU A 77 34.39 5.39 -15.39
CA LEU A 77 34.98 6.12 -16.51
C LEU A 77 36.52 6.03 -16.61
N SER A 78 37.22 5.44 -15.64
CA SER A 78 38.69 5.64 -15.54
C SER A 78 39.56 4.38 -15.40
N SER A 79 39.02 3.16 -15.22
CA SER A 79 39.86 1.97 -15.00
C SER A 79 39.33 0.66 -15.61
N ASN A 80 40.26 -0.22 -15.99
CA ASN A 80 40.02 -1.47 -16.74
C ASN A 80 39.76 -2.66 -15.79
N ASN A 81 38.65 -2.65 -15.05
CA ASN A 81 38.42 -3.61 -13.98
C ASN A 81 37.10 -4.38 -14.13
N ALA A 82 37.11 -5.64 -13.71
CA ALA A 82 35.91 -6.44 -13.51
C ALA A 82 35.07 -5.83 -12.36
N ARG A 83 33.76 -5.74 -12.56
CA ARG A 83 32.82 -5.06 -11.65
C ARG A 83 31.51 -5.82 -11.56
N LEU A 84 30.87 -5.77 -10.40
CA LEU A 84 29.52 -6.28 -10.22
C LEU A 84 28.53 -5.21 -10.68
N LEU A 85 27.78 -5.51 -11.74
CA LEU A 85 26.74 -4.64 -12.31
C LEU A 85 25.65 -5.48 -12.97
N ASN A 86 24.47 -4.88 -13.11
CA ASN A 86 23.36 -5.45 -13.87
C ASN A 86 23.48 -5.08 -15.37
N ALA A 87 22.60 -5.65 -16.19
CA ALA A 87 22.57 -5.38 -17.63
C ALA A 87 22.24 -3.92 -17.95
N ASN A 88 21.38 -3.25 -17.17
CA ASN A 88 21.02 -1.85 -17.40
C ASN A 88 22.25 -0.94 -17.31
N HIS A 89 23.03 -1.04 -16.24
CA HIS A 89 24.25 -0.27 -16.05
C HIS A 89 25.32 -0.61 -17.10
N ALA A 90 25.44 -1.89 -17.47
CA ALA A 90 26.38 -2.34 -18.49
C ALA A 90 26.08 -1.73 -19.87
N VAL A 91 24.79 -1.64 -20.22
CA VAL A 91 24.30 -1.02 -21.46
C VAL A 91 24.40 0.50 -21.39
N GLY A 92 24.03 1.11 -20.26
CA GLY A 92 24.17 2.54 -20.01
C GLY A 92 25.63 3.00 -20.16
N TYR A 93 26.58 2.22 -19.65
CA TYR A 93 28.02 2.47 -19.82
C TYR A 93 28.43 2.54 -21.29
N ALA A 94 28.10 1.51 -22.08
CA ALA A 94 28.46 1.45 -23.49
C ALA A 94 27.75 2.53 -24.32
N ALA A 95 26.46 2.78 -24.05
CA ALA A 95 25.67 3.80 -24.73
C ALA A 95 26.23 5.21 -24.47
N PHE A 96 26.56 5.54 -23.22
CA PHE A 96 27.18 6.81 -22.87
C PHE A 96 28.58 6.98 -23.49
N ALA A 97 29.36 5.89 -23.54
CA ALA A 97 30.70 5.92 -24.12
C ALA A 97 30.71 6.17 -25.63
N LEU A 98 29.69 5.70 -26.36
CA LEU A 98 29.68 5.64 -27.83
C LEU A 98 28.65 6.57 -28.49
N SER A 99 27.92 7.38 -27.71
CA SER A 99 26.89 8.31 -28.21
C SER A 99 27.22 9.77 -27.90
N ASP A 100 26.70 10.68 -28.72
CA ASP A 100 26.72 12.14 -28.50
C ASP A 100 25.39 12.62 -27.91
N LEU A 101 24.30 11.92 -28.23
CA LEU A 101 22.94 12.23 -27.82
C LEU A 101 22.21 10.95 -27.41
N ILE A 102 21.59 10.97 -26.24
CA ILE A 102 20.85 9.84 -25.69
C ILE A 102 19.43 10.26 -25.38
N PHE A 103 18.45 9.52 -25.89
CA PHE A 103 17.04 9.67 -25.54
C PHE A 103 16.61 8.56 -24.59
N LEU A 104 16.09 8.93 -23.42
CA LEU A 104 15.57 8.01 -22.42
C LEU A 104 14.04 7.99 -22.50
N TYR A 105 13.47 6.78 -22.57
CA TYR A 105 12.04 6.54 -22.47
C TYR A 105 11.78 5.65 -21.25
N PRO A 106 11.48 6.26 -20.09
CA PRO A 106 11.29 5.50 -18.86
C PRO A 106 10.14 4.48 -19.03
N GLY A 107 10.35 3.31 -18.44
CA GLY A 107 9.32 2.27 -18.33
C GLY A 107 8.37 2.53 -17.17
N LEU A 108 7.41 1.63 -16.97
CA LEU A 108 6.50 1.68 -15.81
C LEU A 108 7.18 1.27 -14.49
N THR A 109 8.40 0.72 -14.55
CA THR A 109 9.21 0.30 -13.40
C THR A 109 10.07 1.43 -12.86
N GLY A 110 10.21 1.53 -11.53
CA GLY A 110 11.09 2.50 -10.86
C GLY A 110 12.57 2.42 -11.24
N ASP A 111 13.06 1.24 -11.66
CA ASP A 111 14.43 1.00 -12.17
C ASP A 111 14.45 1.04 -13.72
N SER A 112 14.28 2.21 -14.31
CA SER A 112 14.23 2.35 -15.76
C SER A 112 15.63 2.29 -16.41
N LEU A 113 15.74 1.70 -17.61
CA LEU A 113 17.00 1.60 -18.34
C LEU A 113 17.56 3.00 -18.67
N GLY A 114 18.77 3.29 -18.16
CA GLY A 114 19.49 4.53 -18.42
C GLY A 114 19.16 5.69 -17.48
N GLN A 115 18.39 5.44 -16.42
CA GLN A 115 18.06 6.43 -15.39
C GLN A 115 19.31 7.05 -14.74
N GLU A 116 20.35 6.24 -14.53
CA GLU A 116 21.64 6.65 -13.98
C GLU A 116 22.37 7.68 -14.88
N LEU A 117 22.08 7.67 -16.18
CA LEU A 117 22.76 8.55 -17.14
C LEU A 117 22.37 10.02 -16.97
N LYS A 118 21.22 10.30 -16.34
CA LYS A 118 20.81 11.67 -16.00
C LYS A 118 21.87 12.35 -15.11
N ALA A 119 22.32 11.64 -14.07
CA ALA A 119 23.36 12.12 -13.16
C ALA A 119 24.70 12.33 -13.89
N TYR A 120 25.05 11.44 -14.84
CA TYR A 120 26.28 11.56 -15.63
C TYR A 120 26.27 12.82 -16.51
N SER A 121 25.13 13.10 -17.15
CA SER A 121 24.95 14.30 -17.96
C SER A 121 25.04 15.58 -17.12
N GLN A 122 24.48 15.59 -15.91
CA GLN A 122 24.55 16.72 -14.98
C GLN A 122 25.99 16.99 -14.52
N LYS A 123 26.78 15.93 -14.29
CA LYS A 123 28.20 16.02 -13.91
C LYS A 123 29.14 16.39 -15.07
N SER A 124 28.61 16.66 -16.27
CA SER A 124 29.39 17.05 -17.46
C SER A 124 30.48 16.04 -17.85
N LEU A 125 30.19 14.75 -17.67
CA LEU A 125 31.08 13.66 -18.06
C LEU A 125 31.19 13.58 -19.59
N ARG A 126 32.35 13.11 -20.09
CA ARG A 126 32.65 13.02 -21.52
C ARG A 126 32.62 11.58 -22.01
N ASN A 127 32.20 11.37 -23.26
CA ASN A 127 32.23 10.07 -23.91
C ASN A 127 33.66 9.64 -24.31
N ALA A 128 33.80 8.47 -24.95
CA ALA A 128 35.10 7.92 -25.37
C ALA A 128 35.84 8.84 -26.36
N GLN A 129 35.12 9.67 -27.13
CA GLN A 129 35.65 10.66 -28.07
C GLN A 129 35.91 12.03 -27.42
N GLN A 130 35.85 12.13 -26.09
CA GLN A 130 36.03 13.37 -25.33
C GLN A 130 34.98 14.46 -25.62
N GLN A 131 33.79 14.08 -26.11
CA GLN A 131 32.67 14.97 -26.33
C GLN A 131 31.70 14.96 -25.14
N LEU A 132 30.97 16.06 -24.95
CA LEU A 132 29.89 16.11 -23.96
C LEU A 132 28.68 15.37 -24.49
N VAL A 133 28.13 14.47 -23.69
CA VAL A 133 26.91 13.71 -24.02
C VAL A 133 25.71 14.49 -23.53
N LYS A 134 24.71 14.66 -24.40
CA LYS A 134 23.41 15.20 -23.99
C LYS A 134 22.44 14.05 -23.75
N VAL A 135 21.88 13.98 -22.55
CA VAL A 135 20.82 13.03 -22.20
C VAL A 135 19.48 13.77 -22.16
N ILE A 136 18.46 13.25 -22.85
CA ILE A 136 17.12 13.85 -22.94
C ILE A 136 16.10 12.79 -22.54
N GLU A 137 15.33 13.07 -21.50
CA GLU A 137 14.18 12.26 -21.12
C GLU A 137 12.95 12.62 -21.96
N MET A 138 12.22 11.60 -22.39
CA MET A 138 11.07 11.69 -23.28
C MET A 138 9.89 10.88 -22.74
N GLU A 139 8.69 11.22 -23.20
CA GLU A 139 7.48 10.45 -22.88
C GLU A 139 7.21 9.35 -23.91
N THR A 140 6.74 8.19 -23.44
CA THR A 140 6.30 7.10 -24.29
C THR A 140 4.91 7.39 -24.88
N ARG A 141 4.87 7.85 -26.14
CA ARG A 141 3.63 8.10 -26.90
C ARG A 141 3.80 7.85 -28.39
N PHE A 142 2.70 7.79 -29.12
CA PHE A 142 2.74 7.69 -30.58
C PHE A 142 3.51 8.89 -31.16
N GLY A 143 4.49 8.62 -32.02
CA GLY A 143 5.38 9.66 -32.56
C GLY A 143 6.63 9.96 -31.73
N ALA A 144 6.91 9.21 -30.66
CA ALA A 144 8.12 9.31 -29.83
C ALA A 144 9.43 9.53 -30.65
N LEU A 145 9.61 8.79 -31.75
CA LEU A 145 10.81 8.92 -32.60
C LEU A 145 10.91 10.19 -33.46
N GLN A 146 9.92 11.06 -33.49
CA GLN A 146 10.03 12.31 -34.27
C GLN A 146 11.15 13.22 -33.75
N ALA A 147 11.36 13.26 -32.43
CA ALA A 147 12.48 14.00 -31.85
C ALA A 147 13.84 13.40 -32.25
N VAL A 148 13.92 12.06 -32.26
CA VAL A 148 15.10 11.30 -32.72
C VAL A 148 15.38 11.59 -34.20
N GLN A 149 14.35 11.53 -35.05
CA GLN A 149 14.44 11.86 -36.48
C GLN A 149 14.93 13.30 -36.70
N GLY A 150 14.39 14.27 -35.96
CA GLY A 150 14.81 15.67 -36.05
C GLY A 150 16.28 15.86 -35.63
N ALA A 151 16.73 15.15 -34.60
CA ALA A 151 18.12 15.21 -34.14
C ALA A 151 19.12 14.63 -35.16
N LEU A 152 18.66 13.69 -36.00
CA LEU A 152 19.46 13.03 -37.03
C LEU A 152 19.53 13.80 -38.36
N ALA A 153 18.85 14.94 -38.49
CA ALA A 153 18.86 15.72 -39.72
C ALA A 153 20.26 16.17 -40.20
N ASP A 154 21.26 16.20 -39.30
CA ASP A 154 22.66 16.57 -39.61
C ASP A 154 23.60 15.36 -39.80
N ASN A 155 23.14 14.10 -39.70
CA ASN A 155 23.88 12.83 -39.90
C ASN A 155 25.27 12.68 -39.23
N LYS A 156 25.70 13.60 -38.39
CA LYS A 156 27.06 13.66 -37.81
C LYS A 156 27.15 13.16 -36.37
N LYS A 157 26.01 12.88 -35.74
CA LYS A 157 25.92 12.54 -34.31
C LYS A 157 25.61 11.07 -34.14
N ASN A 158 26.31 10.42 -33.20
CA ASN A 158 25.97 9.08 -32.75
C ASN A 158 24.82 9.18 -31.73
N LEU A 159 23.74 8.45 -31.97
CA LEU A 159 22.51 8.56 -31.19
C LEU A 159 22.06 7.21 -30.65
N SER A 160 21.74 7.19 -29.35
CA SER A 160 21.14 6.04 -28.68
C SER A 160 19.75 6.36 -28.13
N VAL A 161 18.89 5.35 -28.13
CA VAL A 161 17.57 5.35 -27.51
C VAL A 161 17.52 4.22 -26.49
N LEU A 162 17.32 4.55 -25.21
CA LEU A 162 17.17 3.58 -24.14
C LEU A 162 15.68 3.55 -23.76
N ALA A 163 15.06 2.37 -23.87
CA ALA A 163 13.60 2.25 -23.80
C ALA A 163 13.12 0.88 -23.30
N SER A 164 11.84 0.80 -22.95
CA SER A 164 11.14 -0.45 -22.62
C SER A 164 10.48 -1.10 -23.86
N SER A 165 10.01 -2.34 -23.72
CA SER A 165 9.21 -3.01 -24.77
C SER A 165 7.98 -2.22 -25.19
N GLN A 166 7.29 -1.58 -24.24
CA GLN A 166 6.09 -0.77 -24.51
C GLN A 166 6.43 0.47 -25.35
N ALA A 167 7.57 1.11 -25.04
CA ALA A 167 8.07 2.21 -25.83
C ALA A 167 8.46 1.76 -27.24
N LEU A 168 9.16 0.62 -27.39
CA LEU A 168 9.49 0.07 -28.70
C LEU A 168 8.25 -0.15 -29.58
N LEU A 169 7.16 -0.71 -29.03
CA LEU A 169 5.90 -0.91 -29.78
C LEU A 169 5.39 0.39 -30.42
N SER A 170 5.47 1.49 -29.69
CA SER A 170 5.06 2.83 -30.17
C SER A 170 6.02 3.40 -31.23
N MET A 171 7.23 2.86 -31.32
CA MET A 171 8.31 3.31 -32.21
C MET A 171 8.36 2.53 -33.54
N ILE A 172 7.85 1.29 -33.60
CA ILE A 172 7.89 0.42 -34.80
C ILE A 172 7.46 1.12 -36.10
N PRO A 173 6.36 1.91 -36.15
CA PRO A 173 5.97 2.59 -37.39
C PRO A 173 7.06 3.51 -37.93
N ASN A 174 7.81 4.18 -37.05
CA ASN A 174 8.87 5.12 -37.41
C ASN A 174 10.23 4.45 -37.64
N LEU A 175 10.44 3.21 -37.15
CA LEU A 175 11.67 2.45 -37.43
C LEU A 175 11.87 2.19 -38.92
N HIS A 176 10.79 1.87 -39.65
CA HIS A 176 10.84 1.68 -41.10
C HIS A 176 11.36 2.93 -41.85
N ILE A 177 11.04 4.11 -41.33
CA ILE A 177 11.51 5.39 -41.90
C ILE A 177 13.02 5.54 -41.68
N LEU A 178 13.51 5.22 -40.48
CA LEU A 178 14.94 5.28 -40.16
C LEU A 178 15.76 4.29 -41.02
N VAL A 179 15.23 3.09 -41.25
CA VAL A 179 15.84 2.11 -42.17
C VAL A 179 15.88 2.66 -43.59
N ALA A 180 14.76 3.19 -44.10
CA ALA A 180 14.69 3.74 -45.45
C ALA A 180 15.61 4.96 -45.67
N GLN A 181 15.93 5.69 -44.59
CA GLN A 181 16.83 6.84 -44.61
C GLN A 181 18.29 6.49 -44.28
N HIS A 182 18.62 5.21 -44.08
CA HIS A 182 19.95 4.74 -43.69
C HIS A 182 20.50 5.48 -42.46
N GLN A 183 19.67 5.59 -41.42
CA GLN A 183 20.04 6.32 -40.19
C GLN A 183 20.67 5.40 -39.14
N PRO A 184 21.91 5.67 -38.69
CA PRO A 184 22.63 4.83 -37.73
C PRO A 184 22.19 5.14 -36.28
N VAL A 185 21.10 4.51 -35.83
CA VAL A 185 20.57 4.68 -34.46
C VAL A 185 20.61 3.36 -33.70
N VAL A 186 21.07 3.39 -32.46
CA VAL A 186 21.04 2.23 -31.58
C VAL A 186 19.87 2.32 -30.60
N PHE A 187 19.04 1.30 -30.59
CA PHE A 187 17.94 1.12 -29.65
C PHE A 187 18.35 0.05 -28.64
N HIS A 188 18.43 0.42 -27.37
CA HIS A 188 18.64 -0.49 -26.26
C HIS A 188 17.30 -0.72 -25.55
N ILE A 189 16.81 -1.96 -25.60
CA ILE A 189 15.47 -2.32 -25.17
C ILE A 189 15.54 -3.29 -23.99
N ALA A 190 15.13 -2.83 -22.82
CA ALA A 190 14.86 -3.71 -21.69
C ALA A 190 13.52 -4.42 -21.95
N ALA A 191 13.59 -5.70 -22.32
CA ALA A 191 12.45 -6.47 -22.77
C ALA A 191 11.58 -6.92 -21.58
N GLN A 192 10.59 -6.12 -21.21
CA GLN A 192 9.69 -6.36 -20.09
C GLN A 192 8.29 -5.83 -20.34
N SER A 193 7.29 -6.45 -19.71
CA SER A 193 5.91 -5.98 -19.64
C SER A 193 5.43 -5.97 -18.19
N VAL A 194 4.37 -5.20 -17.94
CA VAL A 194 3.69 -5.16 -16.65
C VAL A 194 2.25 -5.59 -16.90
N ASP A 195 1.74 -6.53 -16.11
CA ASP A 195 0.37 -7.02 -16.24
C ASP A 195 -0.64 -6.15 -15.44
N GLN A 196 -1.90 -6.59 -15.40
CA GLN A 196 -2.98 -5.88 -14.70
C GLN A 196 -2.79 -5.85 -13.17
N ASP A 197 -2.04 -6.80 -12.63
CA ASP A 197 -1.73 -6.91 -11.20
C ASP A 197 -0.42 -6.19 -10.84
N LEU A 198 0.12 -5.41 -11.78
CA LEU A 198 1.37 -4.65 -11.68
C LEU A 198 2.60 -5.54 -11.45
N VAL A 199 2.55 -6.80 -11.90
CA VAL A 199 3.69 -7.73 -11.87
C VAL A 199 4.53 -7.55 -13.12
N ALA A 200 5.83 -7.32 -12.94
CA ALA A 200 6.77 -7.25 -14.05
C ALA A 200 7.14 -8.65 -14.54
N SER A 201 7.11 -8.86 -15.86
CA SER A 201 7.52 -10.10 -16.51
C SER A 201 8.38 -9.83 -17.74
N ALA A 202 9.28 -10.76 -18.06
CA ALA A 202 10.06 -10.69 -19.29
C ALA A 202 9.10 -10.74 -20.50
N ASN A 203 9.28 -9.83 -21.47
CA ASN A 203 8.42 -9.79 -22.64
C ASN A 203 9.17 -9.29 -23.88
N VAL A 204 9.29 -10.19 -24.84
CA VAL A 204 9.95 -9.97 -26.14
C VAL A 204 8.96 -9.73 -27.29
N ASP A 205 7.65 -9.63 -27.03
CA ASP A 205 6.61 -9.48 -28.07
C ASP A 205 6.85 -8.24 -28.94
N ALA A 206 7.28 -7.14 -28.31
CA ALA A 206 7.65 -5.91 -29.00
C ALA A 206 8.80 -6.10 -30.00
N VAL A 207 9.79 -6.92 -29.64
CA VAL A 207 10.94 -7.26 -30.50
C VAL A 207 10.50 -8.16 -31.64
N LEU A 208 9.66 -9.16 -31.35
CA LEU A 208 9.09 -10.05 -32.36
C LEU A 208 8.23 -9.28 -33.38
N ALA A 209 7.53 -8.23 -32.94
CA ALA A 209 6.79 -7.32 -33.82
C ALA A 209 7.72 -6.44 -34.68
N ALA A 210 8.90 -6.08 -34.18
CA ALA A 210 9.89 -5.28 -34.90
C ALA A 210 10.64 -6.08 -36.00
N ARG A 211 10.45 -7.40 -36.11
CA ARG A 211 11.22 -8.28 -37.03
C ARG A 211 11.17 -7.91 -38.52
N ASN A 212 10.12 -7.20 -38.94
CA ASN A 212 9.91 -6.82 -40.33
C ASN A 212 10.28 -5.36 -40.63
N THR A 213 10.84 -4.64 -39.64
CA THR A 213 11.21 -3.22 -39.79
C THR A 213 12.40 -3.00 -40.73
N GLY A 214 13.23 -4.02 -40.91
CA GLY A 214 14.53 -3.93 -41.59
C GLY A 214 15.69 -3.53 -40.66
N ALA A 215 15.42 -3.27 -39.38
CA ALA A 215 16.44 -3.06 -38.38
C ALA A 215 17.19 -4.37 -38.05
N ILE A 216 18.43 -4.24 -37.58
CA ILE A 216 19.21 -5.37 -37.06
C ILE A 216 18.74 -5.63 -35.63
N LEU A 217 18.43 -6.89 -35.28
CA LEU A 217 17.93 -7.27 -33.96
C LEU A 217 18.96 -8.19 -33.28
N LEU A 218 19.56 -7.72 -32.20
CA LEU A 218 20.60 -8.41 -31.41
C LEU A 218 20.10 -8.71 -30.01
N SER A 219 20.35 -9.94 -29.54
CA SER A 219 19.87 -10.47 -28.28
C SER A 219 21.01 -10.81 -27.34
N SER A 220 20.90 -10.44 -26.06
CA SER A 220 21.81 -10.82 -24.98
C SER A 220 21.03 -11.31 -23.76
N SER A 221 21.64 -12.13 -22.91
CA SER A 221 20.97 -12.70 -21.72
C SER A 221 21.66 -12.44 -20.38
N SER A 222 22.89 -11.93 -20.37
CA SER A 222 23.69 -11.68 -19.16
C SER A 222 24.23 -10.26 -19.16
N ALA A 223 24.69 -9.76 -18.02
CA ALA A 223 25.23 -8.39 -17.96
C ALA A 223 26.51 -8.24 -18.82
N GLN A 224 27.33 -9.29 -18.90
CA GLN A 224 28.50 -9.31 -19.79
C GLN A 224 28.09 -9.32 -21.27
N GLU A 225 27.14 -10.18 -21.66
CA GLU A 225 26.67 -10.20 -23.05
C GLU A 225 26.00 -8.88 -23.42
N ALA A 226 25.25 -8.26 -22.50
CA ALA A 226 24.60 -6.98 -22.72
C ALA A 226 25.61 -5.84 -22.96
N HIS A 227 26.73 -5.83 -22.21
CA HIS A 227 27.85 -4.93 -22.47
C HIS A 227 28.43 -5.13 -23.88
N ASP A 228 28.81 -6.37 -24.22
CA ASP A 228 29.48 -6.67 -25.48
C ASP A 228 28.56 -6.43 -26.68
N MET A 229 27.28 -6.81 -26.57
CA MET A 229 26.27 -6.58 -27.61
C MET A 229 25.91 -5.11 -27.75
N ALA A 230 25.97 -4.31 -26.68
CA ALA A 230 25.80 -2.87 -26.78
C ALA A 230 26.92 -2.23 -27.61
N ILE A 231 28.17 -2.65 -27.40
CA ILE A 231 29.31 -2.20 -28.22
C ILE A 231 29.15 -2.66 -29.67
N ALA A 232 28.85 -3.95 -29.88
CA ALA A 232 28.64 -4.50 -31.22
C ALA A 232 27.50 -3.78 -31.97
N ALA A 233 26.42 -3.42 -31.27
CA ALA A 233 25.29 -2.69 -31.85
C ALA A 233 25.70 -1.30 -32.37
N HIS A 234 26.54 -0.56 -31.63
CA HIS A 234 27.06 0.72 -32.07
C HIS A 234 27.99 0.59 -33.29
N LEU A 235 28.89 -0.39 -33.26
CA LEU A 235 29.75 -0.67 -34.41
C LEU A 235 28.93 -1.04 -35.65
N LEU A 236 27.88 -1.85 -35.48
CA LEU A 236 26.98 -2.24 -36.56
C LEU A 236 26.18 -1.07 -37.12
N ALA A 237 25.57 -0.26 -36.26
CA ALA A 237 24.79 0.89 -36.68
C ALA A 237 25.66 1.84 -37.51
N HIS A 238 26.87 2.13 -37.06
CA HIS A 238 27.81 2.99 -37.75
C HIS A 238 28.32 2.40 -39.07
N THR A 239 28.65 1.10 -39.08
CA THR A 239 29.22 0.44 -40.28
C THR A 239 28.19 0.27 -41.38
N LEU A 240 26.98 -0.16 -41.02
CA LEU A 240 25.94 -0.52 -41.98
C LEU A 240 24.99 0.64 -42.29
N GLN A 241 25.05 1.74 -41.53
CA GLN A 241 24.12 2.86 -41.64
C GLN A 241 22.67 2.39 -41.55
N LEU A 242 22.40 1.53 -40.56
CA LEU A 242 21.09 0.95 -40.28
C LEU A 242 20.78 1.06 -38.79
N PRO A 243 19.50 1.18 -38.40
CA PRO A 243 19.14 1.10 -37.00
C PRO A 243 19.37 -0.31 -36.46
N VAL A 244 19.88 -0.38 -35.23
CA VAL A 244 20.13 -1.63 -34.51
C VAL A 244 19.32 -1.63 -33.22
N VAL A 245 18.53 -2.68 -33.00
CA VAL A 245 17.83 -2.93 -31.75
C VAL A 245 18.57 -4.02 -30.99
N HIS A 246 19.27 -3.61 -29.94
CA HIS A 246 19.81 -4.52 -28.94
C HIS A 246 18.78 -4.69 -27.83
N PHE A 247 18.36 -5.94 -27.56
CA PHE A 247 17.39 -6.27 -26.54
C PHE A 247 17.88 -7.37 -25.60
N PHE A 248 17.43 -7.31 -24.36
CA PHE A 248 17.78 -8.24 -23.28
C PHE A 248 16.62 -8.37 -22.29
N ASN A 249 16.64 -9.38 -21.43
CA ASN A 249 15.58 -9.59 -20.43
C ASN A 249 15.50 -8.42 -19.45
N GLY A 250 14.42 -7.64 -19.50
CA GLY A 250 14.26 -6.44 -18.68
C GLY A 250 13.92 -6.69 -17.21
N VAL A 251 13.58 -7.93 -16.83
CA VAL A 251 13.24 -8.28 -15.45
C VAL A 251 14.42 -8.94 -14.76
N THR A 252 14.89 -10.07 -15.28
CA THR A 252 15.97 -10.84 -14.66
C THR A 252 17.32 -10.14 -14.82
N ALA A 253 17.70 -9.75 -16.04
CA ALA A 253 19.04 -9.19 -16.27
C ALA A 253 19.17 -7.75 -15.75
N ALA A 254 18.08 -7.01 -15.59
CA ALA A 254 18.09 -5.68 -14.99
C ALA A 254 18.24 -5.72 -13.46
N LYS A 255 17.68 -6.73 -12.79
CA LYS A 255 17.70 -6.85 -11.31
C LYS A 255 18.81 -7.74 -10.78
N GLN A 256 19.47 -8.51 -11.66
CA GLN A 256 20.60 -9.36 -11.34
C GLN A 256 21.91 -8.62 -11.58
N ILE A 257 22.76 -8.52 -10.56
CA ILE A 257 24.15 -8.06 -10.70
C ILE A 257 25.08 -9.25 -10.90
N GLU A 258 26.03 -9.08 -11.81
CA GLU A 258 27.02 -10.10 -12.17
C GLU A 258 28.39 -9.45 -12.35
N LYS A 259 29.45 -10.25 -12.29
CA LYS A 259 30.80 -9.77 -12.57
C LYS A 259 31.00 -9.57 -14.08
N VAL A 260 31.06 -8.31 -14.51
CA VAL A 260 31.28 -7.86 -15.89
C VAL A 260 32.68 -7.29 -16.06
N ASN A 261 33.36 -7.70 -17.11
CA ASN A 261 34.62 -7.13 -17.58
C ASN A 261 34.33 -5.99 -18.56
N LEU A 262 34.44 -4.76 -18.09
CA LEU A 262 34.19 -3.57 -18.90
C LEU A 262 35.36 -3.27 -19.84
N VAL A 263 35.05 -2.90 -21.08
CA VAL A 263 36.05 -2.39 -22.04
C VAL A 263 36.22 -0.90 -21.80
N ASN A 264 37.44 -0.46 -21.48
CA ASN A 264 37.68 0.95 -21.16
C ASN A 264 37.45 1.90 -22.34
N TYR A 265 37.24 3.19 -22.04
CA TYR A 265 36.95 4.24 -23.03
C TYR A 265 38.03 4.41 -24.10
N GLY A 266 39.31 4.21 -23.75
CA GLY A 266 40.40 4.29 -24.71
C GLY A 266 40.33 3.18 -25.77
N GLN A 267 40.00 1.95 -25.34
CA GLN A 267 39.77 0.83 -26.24
C GLN A 267 38.49 1.01 -27.07
N LEU A 268 37.41 1.51 -26.47
CA LEU A 268 36.16 1.82 -27.20
C LEU A 268 36.39 2.85 -28.32
N ALA A 269 37.16 3.91 -28.06
CA ALA A 269 37.53 4.90 -29.08
C ALA A 269 38.37 4.29 -30.22
N GLN A 270 39.26 3.34 -29.91
CA GLN A 270 40.04 2.61 -30.91
C GLN A 270 39.16 1.66 -31.75
N LEU A 271 38.23 0.96 -31.11
CA LEU A 271 37.29 0.06 -31.82
C LEU A 271 36.43 0.85 -32.81
N GLN A 272 35.89 2.00 -32.41
CA GLN A 272 35.07 2.83 -33.29
C GLN A 272 35.85 3.40 -34.49
N SER A 273 37.13 3.73 -34.32
CA SER A 273 37.98 4.23 -35.41
C SER A 273 38.46 3.12 -36.35
N SER A 274 38.79 1.93 -35.84
CA SER A 274 39.34 0.81 -36.64
C SER A 274 38.35 0.17 -37.63
N VAL A 275 37.05 0.25 -37.32
CA VAL A 275 35.98 -0.33 -38.14
C VAL A 275 35.68 0.51 -39.40
N SER A 276 36.08 1.78 -39.43
CA SER A 276 35.79 2.70 -40.54
C SER A 276 36.52 2.36 -41.85
N ASP A 277 37.75 1.84 -41.80
CA ASP A 277 38.58 1.72 -43.01
C ASP A 277 38.61 0.32 -43.65
N SER A 278 38.36 -0.75 -42.87
CA SER A 278 38.57 -2.14 -43.33
C SER A 278 37.30 -2.84 -43.84
N ILE A 279 36.12 -2.47 -43.32
CA ILE A 279 34.85 -3.16 -43.62
C ILE A 279 34.03 -2.42 -44.68
N GLN A 280 34.12 -1.08 -44.77
CA GLN A 280 33.37 -0.26 -45.74
C GLN A 280 33.66 -0.62 -47.21
N GLN A 281 34.80 -1.22 -47.53
CA GLN A 281 35.18 -1.56 -48.90
C GLN A 281 34.81 -2.99 -49.36
N SER A 282 34.41 -3.91 -48.46
CA SER A 282 34.36 -5.34 -48.81
C SER A 282 33.04 -6.06 -48.59
N LEU A 283 32.05 -5.50 -47.88
CA LEU A 283 30.78 -6.20 -47.59
C LEU A 283 29.59 -5.25 -47.70
N THR A 284 28.73 -5.45 -48.71
CA THR A 284 27.49 -4.68 -48.93
C THR A 284 26.28 -5.30 -48.21
N GLU A 285 26.40 -6.53 -47.75
CA GLU A 285 25.32 -7.29 -47.11
C GLU A 285 25.41 -7.16 -45.59
N SER A 286 24.25 -6.97 -44.93
CA SER A 286 24.18 -6.76 -43.49
C SER A 286 24.63 -7.98 -42.69
N TYR A 287 24.24 -9.20 -43.10
CA TYR A 287 24.52 -10.42 -42.33
C TYR A 287 26.03 -10.76 -42.18
N PRO A 288 26.85 -10.78 -43.25
CA PRO A 288 28.29 -11.04 -43.12
C PRO A 288 29.01 -10.04 -42.22
N VAL A 289 28.63 -8.76 -42.26
CA VAL A 289 29.17 -7.72 -41.38
C VAL A 289 28.76 -7.98 -39.93
N THR A 290 27.49 -8.28 -39.68
CA THR A 290 27.00 -8.69 -38.35
C THR A 290 27.81 -9.87 -37.80
N LYS A 291 27.95 -10.95 -38.58
CA LYS A 291 28.73 -12.12 -38.18
C LYS A 291 30.19 -11.78 -37.88
N SER A 292 30.82 -10.95 -38.71
CA SER A 292 32.22 -10.55 -38.52
C SER A 292 32.43 -9.71 -37.26
N ILE A 293 31.54 -8.76 -36.97
CA ILE A 293 31.63 -7.91 -35.78
C ILE A 293 31.42 -8.73 -34.51
N LEU A 294 30.39 -9.60 -34.48
CA LEU A 294 30.16 -10.50 -33.34
C LEU A 294 31.36 -11.43 -33.08
N GLY A 295 32.00 -11.92 -34.14
CA GLY A 295 33.20 -12.75 -34.04
C GLY A 295 34.38 -12.08 -33.33
N GLN A 296 34.48 -10.75 -33.35
CA GLN A 296 35.53 -10.00 -32.61
C GLN A 296 35.35 -10.12 -31.09
N PHE A 297 34.12 -10.38 -30.65
CA PHE A 297 33.77 -10.60 -29.24
C PHE A 297 33.62 -12.09 -28.91
N ASN A 298 34.09 -12.99 -29.78
CA ASN A 298 33.96 -14.45 -29.67
C ASN A 298 32.51 -14.96 -29.63
N TYR A 299 31.58 -14.24 -30.24
CA TYR A 299 30.19 -14.68 -30.34
C TYR A 299 29.83 -15.13 -31.76
N GLN A 300 28.86 -16.03 -31.86
CA GLN A 300 28.26 -16.44 -33.14
C GLN A 300 26.80 -15.98 -33.24
N PRO A 301 26.24 -15.78 -34.45
CA PRO A 301 24.83 -15.45 -34.63
C PRO A 301 23.86 -16.49 -34.02
N PHE A 302 24.22 -17.76 -34.13
CA PHE A 302 23.53 -18.91 -33.56
C PHE A 302 24.54 -19.72 -32.75
N GLU A 303 24.27 -19.93 -31.46
CA GLU A 303 25.19 -20.65 -30.58
C GLU A 303 24.58 -21.91 -30.02
N TYR A 304 25.29 -23.01 -30.21
CA TYR A 304 24.91 -24.32 -29.71
C TYR A 304 25.65 -24.66 -28.42
N ALA A 305 24.91 -25.14 -27.42
CA ALA A 305 25.44 -25.70 -26.19
C ALA A 305 24.75 -27.05 -25.89
N GLY A 306 25.51 -28.04 -25.42
CA GLY A 306 25.01 -29.38 -25.11
C GLY A 306 25.76 -30.48 -25.87
N ALA A 307 25.20 -31.69 -25.86
CA ALA A 307 25.85 -32.87 -26.43
C ALA A 307 26.04 -32.76 -27.95
N ALA A 308 27.23 -33.11 -28.47
CA ALA A 308 27.51 -33.03 -29.91
C ALA A 308 26.64 -33.99 -30.75
N ASP A 309 26.12 -35.04 -30.12
CA ASP A 309 25.25 -36.08 -30.69
C ASP A 309 23.79 -35.96 -30.22
N ALA A 310 23.37 -34.79 -29.73
CA ALA A 310 22.00 -34.57 -29.27
C ALA A 310 20.97 -34.88 -30.38
N GLU A 311 19.92 -35.64 -30.02
CA GLU A 311 18.80 -35.95 -30.92
C GLU A 311 17.69 -34.90 -30.82
N THR A 312 17.56 -34.26 -29.64
CA THR A 312 16.59 -33.19 -29.38
C THR A 312 17.31 -31.88 -29.11
N VAL A 313 16.95 -30.82 -29.84
CA VAL A 313 17.54 -29.48 -29.70
C VAL A 313 16.46 -28.47 -29.34
N LEU A 314 16.66 -27.73 -28.26
CA LEU A 314 15.85 -26.58 -27.89
C LEU A 314 16.33 -25.35 -28.66
N VAL A 315 15.43 -24.54 -29.21
CA VAL A 315 15.78 -23.29 -29.93
C VAL A 315 15.04 -22.12 -29.29
N ALA A 316 15.76 -21.08 -28.87
CA ALA A 316 15.17 -19.92 -28.20
C ALA A 316 15.91 -18.63 -28.55
N LEU A 317 15.25 -17.48 -28.42
CA LEU A 317 15.96 -16.18 -28.42
C LEU A 317 16.87 -16.10 -27.21
N ARG A 318 18.09 -15.59 -27.37
CA ARG A 318 19.09 -15.55 -26.29
C ARG A 318 18.56 -14.84 -25.06
N ALA A 319 17.88 -13.70 -25.21
CA ALA A 319 17.29 -12.91 -24.13
C ALA A 319 16.23 -13.66 -23.30
N SER A 320 15.58 -14.68 -23.85
CA SER A 320 14.58 -15.47 -23.11
C SER A 320 15.20 -16.70 -22.44
N VAL A 321 16.48 -17.04 -22.68
CA VAL A 321 17.11 -18.23 -22.08
C VAL A 321 17.62 -17.89 -20.68
N PRO A 322 17.03 -18.45 -19.60
CA PRO A 322 17.59 -18.30 -18.26
C PRO A 322 18.85 -19.16 -18.10
N GLU A 323 19.75 -18.75 -17.19
CA GLU A 323 20.99 -19.47 -16.91
C GLU A 323 20.72 -20.89 -16.36
N SER A 324 19.63 -21.08 -15.62
CA SER A 324 19.18 -22.39 -15.12
C SER A 324 18.94 -23.38 -16.27
N LEU A 325 18.31 -22.95 -17.35
CA LEU A 325 18.06 -23.77 -18.54
C LEU A 325 19.37 -24.06 -19.29
N GLN A 326 20.23 -23.06 -19.42
CA GLN A 326 21.53 -23.22 -20.07
C GLN A 326 22.40 -24.26 -19.33
N HIS A 327 22.45 -24.18 -18.01
CA HIS A 327 23.15 -25.15 -17.17
C HIS A 327 22.51 -26.54 -17.23
N ALA A 328 21.18 -26.62 -17.14
CA ALA A 328 20.43 -27.87 -17.24
C ALA A 328 20.68 -28.63 -18.55
N VAL A 329 20.85 -27.92 -19.65
CA VAL A 329 21.18 -28.52 -20.94
C VAL A 329 22.66 -28.90 -21.00
N ALA A 330 23.55 -28.07 -20.45
CA ALA A 330 24.99 -28.37 -20.41
C ALA A 330 25.31 -29.64 -19.60
N SER A 331 24.55 -29.95 -18.55
CA SER A 331 24.68 -31.17 -17.77
C SER A 331 23.95 -32.39 -18.37
N ASN A 332 23.14 -32.19 -19.43
CA ASN A 332 22.39 -33.25 -20.08
C ASN A 332 23.16 -33.83 -21.28
N THR A 333 23.22 -35.16 -21.38
CA THR A 333 23.95 -35.84 -22.46
C THR A 333 23.15 -36.10 -23.73
N LYS A 334 21.85 -35.75 -23.78
CA LYS A 334 20.96 -36.08 -24.91
C LYS A 334 20.19 -34.90 -25.49
N VAL A 335 20.31 -33.73 -24.89
CA VAL A 335 19.61 -32.52 -25.30
C VAL A 335 20.62 -31.42 -25.61
N GLY A 336 20.34 -30.65 -26.64
CA GLY A 336 21.09 -29.44 -27.00
C GLY A 336 20.23 -28.19 -26.87
N LEU A 337 20.86 -27.03 -26.78
CA LEU A 337 20.25 -25.71 -26.78
C LEU A 337 20.95 -24.86 -27.83
N LEU A 338 20.19 -24.36 -28.79
CA LEU A 338 20.62 -23.41 -29.79
C LEU A 338 20.00 -22.04 -29.46
N SER A 339 20.85 -21.12 -29.02
CA SER A 339 20.46 -19.75 -28.70
C SER A 339 20.62 -18.84 -29.91
N VAL A 340 19.56 -18.11 -30.24
CA VAL A 340 19.52 -17.13 -31.34
C VAL A 340 19.93 -15.76 -30.80
N ARG A 341 21.10 -15.28 -31.21
CA ARG A 341 21.64 -13.96 -30.83
C ARG A 341 21.32 -12.91 -31.87
N VAL A 342 21.52 -13.22 -33.15
CA VAL A 342 21.12 -12.34 -34.27
C VAL A 342 19.77 -12.82 -34.76
N TYR A 343 18.71 -12.13 -34.35
CA TYR A 343 17.36 -12.46 -34.82
C TYR A 343 17.10 -11.87 -36.21
N ARG A 344 17.65 -10.69 -36.50
CA ARG A 344 17.68 -10.08 -37.84
C ARG A 344 19.02 -9.37 -38.06
N PRO A 345 19.62 -9.45 -39.27
CA PRO A 345 19.20 -10.27 -40.42
C PRO A 345 19.29 -11.77 -40.13
N TRP A 346 18.38 -12.56 -40.70
CA TRP A 346 18.32 -14.01 -40.47
C TRP A 346 19.11 -14.77 -41.53
N SER A 347 19.82 -15.84 -41.13
CA SER A 347 20.54 -16.72 -42.05
C SER A 347 20.13 -18.17 -41.83
N GLU A 348 19.41 -18.73 -42.81
CA GLU A 348 19.00 -20.13 -42.78
C GLU A 348 20.22 -21.06 -42.81
N ALA A 349 21.25 -20.71 -43.58
CA ALA A 349 22.44 -21.53 -43.72
C ALA A 349 23.21 -21.68 -42.41
N ASP A 350 23.40 -20.59 -41.66
CA ASP A 350 24.14 -20.62 -40.39
C ASP A 350 23.31 -21.22 -39.26
N LEU A 351 21.98 -21.04 -39.25
CA LEU A 351 21.10 -21.75 -38.32
C LEU A 351 21.25 -23.27 -38.49
N ILE A 352 21.16 -23.75 -39.75
CA ILE A 352 21.30 -25.18 -40.04
C ILE A 352 22.71 -25.68 -39.72
N ALA A 353 23.76 -24.89 -40.01
CA ALA A 353 25.13 -25.24 -39.69
C ALA A 353 25.39 -25.35 -38.17
N ALA A 354 24.66 -24.59 -37.36
CA ALA A 354 24.74 -24.65 -35.90
C ALA A 354 23.96 -25.85 -35.30
N LEU A 355 23.07 -26.51 -36.05
CA LEU A 355 22.37 -27.70 -35.58
C LEU A 355 23.27 -28.95 -35.69
N PRO A 356 23.32 -29.82 -34.65
CA PRO A 356 23.94 -31.13 -34.74
C PRO A 356 23.33 -31.96 -35.87
N SER A 357 24.17 -32.68 -36.62
CA SER A 357 23.69 -33.59 -37.69
C SER A 357 22.86 -34.77 -37.17
N SER A 358 23.00 -35.08 -35.88
CA SER A 358 22.18 -36.05 -35.13
C SER A 358 20.78 -35.54 -34.79
N ALA A 359 20.51 -34.24 -34.91
CA ALA A 359 19.22 -33.67 -34.52
C ALA A 359 18.08 -34.32 -35.32
N ARG A 360 17.10 -34.89 -34.61
CA ARG A 360 15.86 -35.46 -35.17
C ARG A 360 14.64 -34.70 -34.71
N ARG A 361 14.77 -33.91 -33.64
CA ARG A 361 13.69 -33.11 -33.07
C ARG A 361 14.21 -31.73 -32.68
N VAL A 362 13.45 -30.70 -33.03
CA VAL A 362 13.71 -29.32 -32.62
C VAL A 362 12.49 -28.79 -31.89
N ILE A 363 12.67 -28.35 -30.65
CA ILE A 363 11.65 -27.74 -29.81
C ILE A 363 11.93 -26.24 -29.77
N VAL A 364 11.06 -25.44 -30.37
CA VAL A 364 11.20 -23.98 -30.38
C VAL A 364 10.49 -23.41 -29.16
N LEU A 365 11.26 -22.78 -28.28
CA LEU A 365 10.80 -22.12 -27.06
C LEU A 365 10.50 -20.65 -27.37
N GLU A 366 9.26 -20.22 -27.15
CA GLU A 366 8.86 -18.80 -27.27
C GLU A 366 8.17 -18.29 -26.00
N GLU A 367 8.66 -17.15 -25.50
CA GLU A 367 8.19 -16.47 -24.30
C GLU A 367 7.23 -15.33 -24.69
N GLY A 368 6.02 -15.28 -24.11
CA GLY A 368 5.04 -14.21 -24.39
C GLY A 368 3.66 -14.43 -23.77
N ALA A 369 2.91 -13.34 -23.56
CA ALA A 369 1.68 -13.33 -22.76
C ALA A 369 0.42 -13.90 -23.46
N GLY A 370 0.43 -14.04 -24.80
CA GLY A 370 -0.79 -14.22 -25.60
C GLY A 370 -0.81 -15.37 -26.60
N LEU A 371 0.04 -16.40 -26.48
CA LEU A 371 0.32 -17.29 -27.61
C LEU A 371 -0.24 -18.73 -27.53
N TYR A 372 -1.23 -19.03 -26.69
CA TYR A 372 -1.74 -20.41 -26.49
C TYR A 372 -2.57 -21.03 -27.66
N ALA A 373 -2.56 -20.45 -28.86
CA ALA A 373 -3.35 -20.93 -30.00
C ALA A 373 -2.61 -21.06 -31.35
N PHE A 374 -1.40 -20.50 -31.50
CA PHE A 374 -0.66 -20.49 -32.78
C PHE A 374 0.85 -20.67 -32.61
N ASN A 375 1.52 -21.16 -33.65
CA ASN A 375 2.98 -21.16 -33.73
C ASN A 375 3.51 -19.72 -33.75
N GLY A 376 4.45 -19.39 -32.87
CA GLY A 376 5.02 -18.05 -32.80
C GLY A 376 6.01 -17.73 -33.92
N SER A 377 6.61 -16.54 -33.82
CA SER A 377 7.40 -15.92 -34.89
C SER A 377 8.76 -16.59 -35.06
N LEU A 378 9.42 -16.96 -33.97
CA LEU A 378 10.67 -17.72 -34.01
C LEU A 378 10.41 -19.12 -34.58
N TYR A 379 9.30 -19.78 -34.19
CA TYR A 379 8.94 -21.07 -34.78
C TYR A 379 8.79 -20.97 -36.29
N GLN A 380 8.15 -19.91 -36.79
CA GLN A 380 7.98 -19.70 -38.23
C GLN A 380 9.32 -19.55 -38.96
N ASP A 381 10.26 -18.78 -38.42
CA ASP A 381 11.59 -18.59 -39.00
C ASP A 381 12.41 -19.90 -38.99
N VAL A 382 12.38 -20.65 -37.89
CA VAL A 382 13.03 -21.96 -37.77
C VAL A 382 12.39 -22.97 -38.74
N ALA A 383 11.06 -22.98 -38.81
CA ALA A 383 10.33 -23.88 -39.70
C ALA A 383 10.61 -23.58 -41.17
N ALA A 384 10.70 -22.31 -41.56
CA ALA A 384 11.10 -21.91 -42.90
C ALA A 384 12.52 -22.40 -43.22
N SER A 385 13.47 -22.18 -42.29
CA SER A 385 14.88 -22.59 -42.44
C SER A 385 15.01 -24.12 -42.60
N VAL A 386 14.29 -24.91 -41.81
CA VAL A 386 14.32 -26.38 -41.90
C VAL A 386 13.61 -26.91 -43.14
N ARG A 387 12.53 -26.26 -43.59
CA ARG A 387 11.74 -26.72 -44.75
C ARG A 387 12.31 -26.29 -46.10
N PHE A 388 12.92 -25.11 -46.17
CA PHE A 388 13.36 -24.49 -47.42
C PHE A 388 14.87 -24.22 -47.47
N GLY A 389 15.57 -24.34 -46.35
CA GLY A 389 17.03 -24.24 -46.30
C GLY A 389 17.74 -25.49 -46.83
N PRO A 390 19.06 -25.61 -46.60
CA PRO A 390 19.93 -26.58 -47.28
C PRO A 390 19.74 -28.05 -46.87
N LEU A 391 18.84 -28.36 -45.93
CA LEU A 391 18.59 -29.73 -45.45
C LEU A 391 17.81 -30.58 -46.46
N ALA A 392 18.36 -31.76 -46.77
CA ALA A 392 17.67 -32.80 -47.51
C ALA A 392 16.41 -33.28 -46.78
N ARG A 393 15.38 -33.71 -47.52
CA ARG A 393 14.04 -33.99 -46.97
C ARG A 393 14.03 -35.04 -45.86
N ASP A 394 14.89 -36.04 -45.97
CA ASP A 394 15.09 -37.15 -45.02
C ASP A 394 15.90 -36.77 -43.78
N GLN A 395 16.59 -35.62 -43.81
CA GLN A 395 17.39 -35.10 -42.70
C GLN A 395 16.64 -34.05 -41.86
N ARG A 396 15.42 -33.68 -42.24
CA ARG A 396 14.66 -32.62 -41.58
C ARG A 396 14.16 -33.07 -40.21
N PRO A 397 14.52 -32.39 -39.11
CA PRO A 397 14.00 -32.73 -37.80
C PRO A 397 12.50 -32.42 -37.69
N ARG A 398 11.81 -33.16 -36.82
CA ARG A 398 10.44 -32.84 -36.40
C ARG A 398 10.46 -31.54 -35.58
N LEU A 399 9.56 -30.62 -35.88
CA LEU A 399 9.43 -29.35 -35.18
C LEU A 399 8.28 -29.39 -34.18
N VAL A 400 8.54 -28.91 -32.96
CA VAL A 400 7.58 -28.76 -31.87
C VAL A 400 7.66 -27.33 -31.35
N SER A 401 6.52 -26.70 -31.07
CA SER A 401 6.49 -25.40 -30.39
C SER A 401 6.24 -25.62 -28.90
N ALA A 402 6.94 -24.90 -28.04
CA ALA A 402 6.70 -24.90 -26.59
C ALA A 402 6.71 -23.46 -26.07
N GLN A 403 5.71 -23.09 -25.29
CA GLN A 403 5.47 -21.68 -24.96
C GLN A 403 5.02 -21.48 -23.51
N ALA A 404 5.41 -20.35 -22.93
CA ALA A 404 4.97 -19.84 -21.63
C ALA A 404 5.11 -18.32 -21.57
N ALA A 405 4.49 -17.69 -20.56
CA ALA A 405 4.63 -16.26 -20.31
C ALA A 405 6.03 -15.86 -19.82
N SER A 406 6.73 -16.76 -19.12
CA SER A 406 8.12 -16.61 -18.69
C SER A 406 8.80 -17.98 -18.70
N PHE A 407 10.13 -18.01 -18.84
CA PHE A 407 10.94 -19.23 -18.69
C PHE A 407 11.68 -19.34 -17.35
N ASP A 408 11.50 -18.39 -16.43
CA ASP A 408 12.23 -18.37 -15.15
C ASP A 408 12.02 -19.64 -14.30
N HIS A 409 10.90 -20.33 -14.47
CA HIS A 409 10.60 -21.58 -13.78
C HIS A 409 11.31 -22.82 -14.39
N LEU A 410 11.86 -22.72 -15.60
CA LEU A 410 12.48 -23.86 -16.28
C LEU A 410 13.82 -24.23 -15.61
N GLN A 411 13.98 -25.54 -15.37
CA GLN A 411 15.09 -26.14 -14.62
C GLN A 411 15.38 -27.53 -15.19
N ALA A 412 16.42 -28.20 -14.68
CA ALA A 412 16.82 -29.53 -15.13
C ALA A 412 15.70 -30.59 -15.03
N THR A 413 14.86 -30.49 -14.00
CA THR A 413 13.67 -31.33 -13.78
C THR A 413 12.70 -31.33 -14.97
N HIS A 414 12.61 -30.19 -15.68
CA HIS A 414 11.63 -29.98 -16.74
C HIS A 414 12.09 -30.54 -18.10
N ILE A 415 13.38 -30.84 -18.27
CA ILE A 415 13.95 -31.31 -19.55
C ILE A 415 13.38 -32.67 -19.95
N ALA A 416 13.37 -33.65 -19.05
CA ALA A 416 12.90 -35.00 -19.38
C ALA A 416 11.39 -35.03 -19.71
N PRO A 417 10.49 -34.38 -18.94
CA PRO A 417 9.10 -34.20 -19.33
C PRO A 417 8.93 -33.50 -20.68
N LEU A 418 9.72 -32.46 -20.96
CA LEU A 418 9.65 -31.71 -22.21
C LEU A 418 10.00 -32.58 -23.42
N VAL A 419 11.11 -33.35 -23.32
CA VAL A 419 11.51 -34.31 -24.35
C VAL A 419 10.42 -35.35 -24.56
N LYS A 420 9.83 -35.91 -23.49
CA LYS A 420 8.77 -36.91 -23.57
C LYS A 420 7.48 -36.38 -24.23
N ALA A 421 7.05 -35.17 -23.88
CA ALA A 421 5.88 -34.53 -24.48
C ALA A 421 6.08 -34.29 -25.98
N SER A 422 7.29 -33.85 -26.37
CA SER A 422 7.65 -33.56 -27.76
C SER A 422 7.66 -34.78 -28.70
N GLU A 423 7.58 -36.00 -28.17
CA GLU A 423 7.46 -37.22 -28.98
C GLU A 423 6.05 -37.39 -29.54
N GLN A 424 5.05 -36.94 -28.80
CA GLN A 424 3.64 -37.16 -29.09
C GLN A 424 2.98 -35.87 -29.62
N GLU A 425 3.39 -34.72 -29.10
CA GLU A 425 2.74 -33.44 -29.34
C GLU A 425 3.52 -32.55 -30.33
N ASN A 426 2.82 -31.60 -30.95
CA ASN A 426 3.43 -30.56 -31.80
C ASN A 426 3.42 -29.18 -31.15
N PHE A 427 2.63 -29.02 -30.07
CA PHE A 427 2.52 -27.82 -29.27
C PHE A 427 2.51 -28.23 -27.80
N ILE A 428 3.36 -27.62 -26.98
CA ILE A 428 3.52 -27.91 -25.55
C ILE A 428 3.26 -26.62 -24.76
N ASN A 429 2.33 -26.69 -23.80
CA ASN A 429 2.09 -25.60 -22.86
C ASN A 429 3.03 -25.73 -21.66
N LEU A 430 4.05 -24.88 -21.57
CA LEU A 430 5.01 -24.86 -20.46
C LEU A 430 4.45 -24.21 -19.19
N ALA A 431 3.21 -23.70 -19.23
CA ALA A 431 2.44 -23.23 -18.08
C ALA A 431 1.41 -24.28 -17.58
N ALA A 432 1.52 -25.53 -18.00
CA ALA A 432 0.71 -26.64 -17.49
C ALA A 432 1.57 -27.60 -16.64
N GLU A 433 0.92 -28.43 -15.82
CA GLU A 433 1.63 -29.58 -15.23
C GLU A 433 2.11 -30.52 -16.33
N PRO A 434 3.34 -31.07 -16.23
CA PRO A 434 4.25 -31.08 -15.07
C PRO A 434 5.28 -29.94 -15.03
N PHE A 435 5.17 -28.91 -15.87
CA PHE A 435 6.24 -27.93 -16.06
C PHE A 435 6.31 -26.86 -14.96
N ILE A 436 5.27 -26.69 -14.14
CA ILE A 436 5.24 -25.72 -13.03
C ILE A 436 5.69 -26.34 -11.70
N GLN A 437 5.61 -27.67 -11.54
CA GLN A 437 6.03 -28.34 -10.30
C GLN A 437 7.56 -28.56 -10.28
N ALA A 438 8.28 -27.79 -9.48
CA ALA A 438 9.67 -28.07 -9.19
C ALA A 438 9.77 -29.30 -8.26
N ALA A 439 10.17 -30.45 -8.81
CA ALA A 439 10.56 -31.58 -7.97
C ALA A 439 11.82 -31.20 -7.17
N THR A 440 11.81 -31.44 -5.85
CA THR A 440 13.00 -31.31 -4.99
C THR A 440 14.03 -32.33 -5.41
N ILE A 441 14.99 -31.92 -6.25
CA ILE A 441 16.17 -32.72 -6.56
C ILE A 441 17.32 -32.22 -5.69
N GLU A 442 18.07 -33.17 -5.13
CA GLU A 442 19.40 -32.91 -4.58
C GLU A 442 20.30 -32.48 -5.74
N ASP A 443 20.47 -31.18 -5.94
CA ASP A 443 21.41 -30.65 -6.93
C ASP A 443 22.81 -31.25 -6.65
N GLU A 444 23.44 -31.83 -7.67
CA GLU A 444 24.87 -32.14 -7.64
C GLU A 444 25.63 -30.83 -7.52
N THR A 445 25.94 -30.42 -6.29
CA THR A 445 26.69 -29.20 -6.02
C THR A 445 28.08 -29.34 -6.63
N GLN A 446 28.41 -28.46 -7.57
CA GLN A 446 29.81 -28.23 -7.94
C GLN A 446 30.60 -27.84 -6.69
N ASP A 447 31.85 -28.29 -6.61
CA ASP A 447 32.71 -28.05 -5.44
C ASP A 447 32.85 -26.54 -5.18
N GLY A 448 32.35 -26.07 -4.04
CA GLY A 448 32.34 -24.65 -3.66
C GLY A 448 31.08 -23.84 -4.02
N ALA A 449 30.05 -24.42 -4.63
CA ALA A 449 28.79 -23.71 -4.92
C ALA A 449 27.93 -23.51 -3.66
N TRP A 450 27.44 -22.29 -3.44
CA TRP A 450 26.56 -21.95 -2.32
C TRP A 450 25.56 -20.86 -2.68
N SER A 451 24.50 -20.74 -1.90
CA SER A 451 23.52 -19.66 -2.04
C SER A 451 23.07 -19.13 -0.68
N ALA A 452 22.79 -17.83 -0.63
CA ALA A 452 22.24 -17.14 0.52
C ALA A 452 20.98 -16.36 0.12
N VAL A 453 20.05 -16.19 1.05
CA VAL A 453 18.84 -15.38 0.85
C VAL A 453 18.62 -14.46 2.04
N PHE A 454 18.18 -13.24 1.75
CA PHE A 454 17.92 -12.18 2.73
C PHE A 454 16.48 -11.70 2.56
N TRP A 455 15.70 -11.74 3.63
CA TRP A 455 14.29 -11.35 3.69
C TRP A 455 14.12 -10.11 4.57
N ASP A 456 13.54 -9.06 4.01
CA ASP A 456 13.39 -7.78 4.70
C ASP A 456 12.15 -7.00 4.27
N ILE A 457 11.87 -5.89 4.95
CA ILE A 457 10.91 -4.87 4.55
C ILE A 457 11.67 -3.56 4.39
N GLU A 458 11.43 -2.81 3.31
CA GLU A 458 12.12 -1.54 3.04
C GLU A 458 11.64 -0.41 3.97
N GLN A 459 12.05 -0.46 5.25
CA GLN A 459 11.68 0.52 6.30
C GLN A 459 12.87 1.04 7.12
N ASP A 460 13.89 0.22 7.36
CA ASP A 460 14.92 0.44 8.40
C ASP A 460 16.36 0.34 7.87
N GLY A 461 16.53 0.43 6.54
CA GLY A 461 17.83 0.50 5.88
C GLY A 461 18.65 -0.79 5.86
N SER A 462 18.12 -1.94 6.34
CA SER A 462 18.83 -3.23 6.28
C SER A 462 18.71 -3.97 4.95
N SER A 463 17.75 -3.61 4.10
CA SER A 463 17.49 -4.29 2.82
C SER A 463 18.67 -4.27 1.84
N ALA A 464 19.55 -3.27 1.97
CA ALA A 464 20.76 -3.13 1.15
C ALA A 464 21.86 -4.17 1.46
N ALA A 465 21.83 -4.80 2.63
CA ALA A 465 22.92 -5.66 3.12
C ALA A 465 23.26 -6.80 2.14
N GLY A 466 22.25 -7.49 1.61
CA GLY A 466 22.49 -8.62 0.69
C GLY A 466 23.20 -8.21 -0.62
N LEU A 467 22.94 -7.00 -1.14
CA LEU A 467 23.64 -6.47 -2.30
C LEU A 467 25.06 -6.04 -1.94
N HIS A 468 25.27 -5.41 -0.79
CA HIS A 468 26.60 -5.07 -0.29
C HIS A 468 27.47 -6.31 -0.06
N ASP A 469 26.90 -7.35 0.54
CA ASP A 469 27.56 -8.65 0.73
C ASP A 469 28.02 -9.26 -0.59
N ALA A 470 27.24 -9.09 -1.68
CA ALA A 470 27.66 -9.51 -3.01
C ALA A 470 28.98 -8.84 -3.45
N HIS A 471 29.19 -7.56 -3.11
CA HIS A 471 30.44 -6.87 -3.43
C HIS A 471 31.63 -7.28 -2.55
N LEU A 472 31.38 -7.88 -1.38
CA LEU A 472 32.41 -8.36 -0.46
C LEU A 472 32.88 -9.79 -0.77
N VAL A 473 32.03 -10.57 -1.44
CA VAL A 473 32.31 -11.97 -1.80
C VAL A 473 33.23 -12.08 -3.01
N GLN A 474 34.31 -12.85 -2.86
CA GLN A 474 35.21 -13.18 -3.96
C GLN A 474 34.90 -14.56 -4.53
N HIS A 475 34.04 -14.62 -5.55
CA HIS A 475 33.78 -15.82 -6.33
C HIS A 475 33.79 -15.51 -7.83
N PRO A 476 34.35 -16.38 -8.70
CA PRO A 476 34.42 -16.12 -10.14
C PRO A 476 33.04 -16.06 -10.82
N ARG A 477 32.07 -16.79 -10.28
CA ARG A 477 30.67 -16.80 -10.75
C ARG A 477 29.76 -16.40 -9.59
N LEU A 478 29.64 -15.10 -9.36
CA LEU A 478 28.77 -14.54 -8.34
C LEU A 478 27.62 -13.80 -9.03
N THR A 479 26.41 -14.09 -8.59
CA THR A 479 25.19 -13.40 -9.02
C THR A 479 24.41 -12.97 -7.79
N ALA A 480 23.81 -11.78 -7.82
CA ALA A 480 22.87 -11.36 -6.79
C ALA A 480 21.66 -10.72 -7.45
N ARG A 481 20.45 -11.09 -7.00
CA ARG A 481 19.19 -10.61 -7.54
C ARG A 481 18.31 -10.07 -6.42
N VAL A 482 17.75 -8.88 -6.62
CA VAL A 482 16.75 -8.30 -5.71
C VAL A 482 15.36 -8.39 -6.34
N THR A 483 14.38 -8.80 -5.54
CA THR A 483 12.96 -8.84 -5.90
C THR A 483 12.18 -8.06 -4.84
N ARG A 484 11.22 -7.23 -5.27
CA ARG A 484 10.41 -6.39 -4.37
C ARG A 484 8.92 -6.64 -4.61
N ASP A 485 8.11 -6.68 -3.55
CA ASP A 485 6.64 -6.69 -3.64
C ASP A 485 6.05 -5.41 -3.06
N GLY A 486 5.58 -4.50 -3.92
CA GLY A 486 5.09 -3.17 -3.56
C GLY A 486 3.70 -3.08 -2.91
N TYR A 487 2.90 -4.16 -2.86
CA TYR A 487 1.50 -4.10 -2.35
C TYR A 487 1.34 -4.50 -0.88
N ARG A 488 2.45 -4.66 -0.16
CA ARG A 488 2.41 -5.07 1.25
C ARG A 488 2.08 -3.90 2.18
N VAL A 489 1.08 -4.10 3.05
CA VAL A 489 0.75 -3.16 4.13
C VAL A 489 1.92 -3.08 5.10
N GLY A 490 2.50 -1.89 5.26
CA GLY A 490 3.71 -1.68 6.08
C GLY A 490 5.02 -1.72 5.30
N GLY A 491 5.00 -1.50 3.98
CA GLY A 491 6.22 -1.29 3.17
C GLY A 491 6.58 -2.50 2.29
N PRO A 492 7.33 -2.29 1.18
CA PRO A 492 7.66 -3.35 0.24
C PRO A 492 8.44 -4.48 0.90
N ALA A 493 8.04 -5.73 0.65
CA ALA A 493 8.86 -6.88 1.01
C ALA A 493 10.03 -6.97 0.04
N VAL A 494 11.25 -7.04 0.56
CA VAL A 494 12.50 -7.15 -0.22
C VAL A 494 13.10 -8.53 -0.02
N HIS A 495 13.39 -9.18 -1.14
CA HIS A 495 14.03 -10.48 -1.19
C HIS A 495 15.31 -10.39 -2.02
N THR A 496 16.45 -10.55 -1.37
CA THR A 496 17.76 -10.55 -2.03
C THR A 496 18.31 -11.97 -2.06
N HIS A 497 18.51 -12.51 -3.26
CA HIS A 497 19.10 -13.83 -3.48
C HIS A 497 20.54 -13.68 -3.97
N LEU A 498 21.48 -14.25 -3.23
CA LEU A 498 22.90 -14.30 -3.57
C LEU A 498 23.29 -15.74 -3.92
N GLN A 499 24.02 -15.92 -5.02
CA GLN A 499 24.40 -17.23 -5.50
C GLN A 499 25.84 -17.22 -6.03
N ALA A 500 26.65 -18.12 -5.48
CA ALA A 500 28.00 -18.43 -5.95
C ALA A 500 28.03 -19.80 -6.60
N GLY A 501 28.32 -19.86 -7.91
CA GLY A 501 28.27 -21.10 -8.68
C GLY A 501 26.83 -21.56 -8.99
N TYR A 502 26.65 -22.84 -9.32
CA TYR A 502 25.35 -23.38 -9.70
C TYR A 502 24.75 -24.18 -8.55
N THR A 503 23.91 -23.53 -7.76
CA THR A 503 23.10 -24.20 -6.75
C THR A 503 21.81 -23.45 -6.55
N THR A 504 20.75 -24.22 -6.35
CA THR A 504 19.44 -23.64 -6.12
C THR A 504 18.99 -23.70 -4.66
N ASN A 505 19.78 -24.34 -3.79
CA ASN A 505 19.46 -24.50 -2.37
C ASN A 505 20.25 -23.51 -1.49
N HIS A 506 19.56 -22.91 -0.52
CA HIS A 506 20.12 -21.87 0.34
C HIS A 506 20.84 -22.47 1.55
N HIS A 507 22.12 -22.13 1.68
CA HIS A 507 22.98 -22.52 2.79
C HIS A 507 22.92 -21.51 3.93
N TYR A 508 22.50 -20.28 3.63
CA TYR A 508 22.32 -19.19 4.57
C TYR A 508 20.99 -18.48 4.31
N VAL A 509 20.21 -18.26 5.36
CA VAL A 509 18.93 -17.54 5.32
C VAL A 509 18.96 -16.48 6.39
N ALA A 510 18.90 -15.20 6.01
CA ALA A 510 18.71 -14.09 6.94
C ALA A 510 17.29 -13.54 6.81
N VAL A 511 16.61 -13.38 7.94
CA VAL A 511 15.28 -12.76 8.02
C VAL A 511 15.41 -11.54 8.93
N HIS A 512 15.66 -10.39 8.31
CA HIS A 512 15.83 -9.10 8.98
C HIS A 512 14.50 -8.60 9.54
N ASN A 513 13.38 -9.02 8.95
CA ASN A 513 12.06 -8.78 9.51
C ASN A 513 11.28 -10.08 9.72
N VAL A 514 11.18 -10.51 10.99
CA VAL A 514 10.55 -11.78 11.36
C VAL A 514 9.06 -11.86 10.99
N ALA A 515 8.37 -10.74 10.77
CA ALA A 515 6.95 -10.76 10.39
C ALA A 515 6.71 -11.52 9.08
N LEU A 516 7.70 -11.53 8.18
CA LEU A 516 7.62 -12.20 6.88
C LEU A 516 7.47 -13.72 6.98
N VAL A 517 7.83 -14.37 8.10
CA VAL A 517 7.67 -15.82 8.27
C VAL A 517 6.19 -16.28 8.32
N LYS A 518 5.26 -15.33 8.50
CA LYS A 518 3.81 -15.58 8.48
C LYS A 518 3.21 -15.44 7.08
N GLU A 519 3.90 -14.73 6.19
CA GLU A 519 3.42 -14.38 4.85
C GLU A 519 4.15 -15.20 3.76
N TYR A 520 5.39 -15.59 4.03
CA TYR A 520 6.26 -16.29 3.09
C TYR A 520 6.89 -17.53 3.70
N ASN A 521 7.10 -18.55 2.87
CA ASN A 521 7.95 -19.68 3.21
C ASN A 521 9.43 -19.28 3.05
N THR A 522 9.95 -18.54 4.04
CA THR A 522 11.31 -17.99 4.01
C THR A 522 12.42 -19.06 4.06
N LEU A 523 12.07 -20.31 4.42
CA LEU A 523 12.97 -21.47 4.39
C LEU A 523 12.76 -22.35 3.15
N ALA A 524 12.02 -21.86 2.16
CA ALA A 524 11.93 -22.53 0.87
C ALA A 524 13.34 -22.77 0.32
N ARG A 525 13.64 -24.03 -0.07
CA ARG A 525 14.95 -24.45 -0.60
C ARG A 525 16.14 -24.36 0.36
N ALA A 526 15.93 -24.12 1.66
CA ALA A 526 17.04 -24.19 2.62
C ALA A 526 17.64 -25.60 2.68
N THR A 527 18.98 -25.71 2.71
CA THR A 527 19.69 -27.00 2.79
C THR A 527 19.61 -27.61 4.18
N LYS A 528 19.90 -28.91 4.29
CA LYS A 528 20.22 -29.50 5.60
C LYS A 528 21.38 -28.76 6.23
N ASN A 529 21.31 -28.50 7.53
CA ASN A 529 22.26 -27.72 8.31
C ASN A 529 22.44 -26.26 7.84
N ALA A 530 21.46 -25.69 7.13
CA ALA A 530 21.48 -24.27 6.76
C ALA A 530 21.61 -23.38 8.01
N THR A 531 22.30 -22.26 7.85
CA THR A 531 22.40 -21.23 8.89
C THR A 531 21.25 -20.26 8.72
N VAL A 532 20.42 -20.09 9.76
CA VAL A 532 19.24 -19.22 9.74
C VAL A 532 19.44 -18.13 10.78
N VAL A 533 19.28 -16.87 10.40
CA VAL A 533 19.44 -15.71 11.29
C VAL A 533 18.17 -14.89 11.34
N LEU A 534 17.70 -14.56 12.54
CA LEU A 534 16.51 -13.73 12.76
C LEU A 534 16.87 -12.42 13.48
N HIS A 535 16.19 -11.34 13.10
CA HIS A 535 16.23 -10.10 13.86
C HIS A 535 15.36 -10.19 15.12
N GLY A 536 15.99 -10.03 16.29
CA GLY A 536 15.30 -9.93 17.57
C GLY A 536 16.18 -10.23 18.78
N PRO A 537 15.72 -9.86 19.99
CA PRO A 537 16.51 -9.91 21.22
C PRO A 537 16.54 -11.28 21.91
N TRP A 538 15.98 -12.32 21.28
CA TRP A 538 15.76 -13.63 21.91
C TRP A 538 17.07 -14.38 22.18
N LYS A 539 17.15 -15.08 23.31
CA LYS A 539 18.35 -15.83 23.70
C LYS A 539 18.11 -17.33 23.88
N HIS A 540 16.85 -17.74 24.03
CA HIS A 540 16.45 -19.14 24.18
C HIS A 540 15.32 -19.51 23.20
N GLY A 541 15.16 -20.81 22.94
CA GLY A 541 14.12 -21.32 22.03
C GLY A 541 12.70 -20.95 22.47
N ASP A 542 12.44 -20.96 23.78
CA ASP A 542 11.14 -20.61 24.36
C ASP A 542 10.77 -19.13 24.09
N ASP A 543 11.77 -18.24 24.02
CA ASP A 543 11.56 -16.80 23.84
C ASP A 543 11.08 -16.47 22.41
N VAL A 544 11.57 -17.22 21.42
CA VAL A 544 11.27 -16.99 19.99
C VAL A 544 10.04 -17.78 19.52
N GLU A 545 9.65 -18.82 20.23
CA GLU A 545 8.56 -19.72 19.85
C GLU A 545 7.25 -18.99 19.56
N GLY A 546 6.89 -17.98 20.37
CA GLY A 546 5.64 -17.23 20.22
C GLY A 546 5.56 -16.34 18.97
N VAL A 547 6.67 -16.15 18.26
CA VAL A 547 6.75 -15.27 17.09
C VAL A 547 6.78 -16.07 15.79
N LEU A 548 7.26 -17.32 15.83
CA LEU A 548 7.41 -18.20 14.67
C LEU A 548 6.14 -19.02 14.38
N THR A 549 5.89 -19.30 13.10
CA THR A 549 4.84 -20.22 12.68
C THR A 549 5.23 -21.68 12.94
N ASN A 550 4.24 -22.57 13.04
CA ASN A 550 4.50 -23.99 13.26
C ASN A 550 5.23 -24.61 12.07
N GLU A 551 4.91 -24.18 10.86
CA GLU A 551 5.53 -24.59 9.60
C GLU A 551 7.02 -24.24 9.60
N PHE A 552 7.36 -23.02 10.01
CA PHE A 552 8.75 -22.57 10.10
C PHE A 552 9.53 -23.36 11.16
N LYS A 553 8.97 -23.53 12.36
CA LYS A 553 9.57 -24.32 13.45
C LYS A 553 9.82 -25.77 13.04
N PHE A 554 8.80 -26.40 12.46
CA PHE A 554 8.90 -27.77 11.94
C PHE A 554 10.00 -27.88 10.89
N LYS A 555 10.03 -26.95 9.92
CA LYS A 555 11.02 -26.96 8.85
C LYS A 555 12.46 -26.77 9.36
N LEU A 556 12.68 -25.92 10.36
CA LEU A 556 13.99 -25.78 11.02
C LEU A 556 14.49 -27.11 11.57
N THR A 557 13.61 -27.88 12.24
CA THR A 557 13.98 -29.18 12.80
C THR A 557 14.22 -30.25 11.73
N GLU A 558 13.39 -30.28 10.68
CA GLU A 558 13.55 -31.20 9.54
C GLU A 558 14.90 -31.01 8.85
N LEU A 559 15.33 -29.75 8.71
CA LEU A 559 16.59 -29.37 8.10
C LEU A 559 17.78 -29.51 9.05
N ASN A 560 17.58 -29.74 10.36
CA ASN A 560 18.62 -29.60 11.38
C ASN A 560 19.36 -28.25 11.27
N ALA A 561 18.61 -27.17 11.07
CA ALA A 561 19.15 -25.83 10.82
C ALA A 561 19.85 -25.25 12.06
N LYS A 562 20.85 -24.39 11.83
CA LYS A 562 21.53 -23.63 12.90
C LYS A 562 20.87 -22.27 13.03
N LEU A 563 20.04 -22.11 14.07
CA LEU A 563 19.30 -20.87 14.31
C LEU A 563 20.13 -19.87 15.14
N TYR A 564 20.23 -18.65 14.66
CA TYR A 564 20.86 -17.52 15.34
C TYR A 564 19.90 -16.33 15.43
N THR A 565 20.08 -15.52 16.47
CA THR A 565 19.33 -14.28 16.70
C THR A 565 20.30 -13.13 16.96
N ILE A 566 19.93 -11.94 16.53
CA ILE A 566 20.67 -10.70 16.80
C ILE A 566 19.72 -9.51 16.85
N ASP A 567 19.94 -8.59 17.79
CA ASP A 567 19.21 -7.32 17.91
C ASP A 567 19.99 -6.23 17.17
N ALA A 568 19.79 -6.15 15.85
CA ALA A 568 20.53 -5.24 14.99
C ALA A 568 20.16 -3.77 15.28
N ALA A 569 18.89 -3.49 15.58
CA ALA A 569 18.43 -2.15 15.96
C ALA A 569 19.17 -1.63 17.19
N ARG A 570 19.32 -2.45 18.24
CA ARG A 570 20.06 -2.09 19.44
C ARG A 570 21.55 -1.84 19.18
N ILE A 571 22.20 -2.67 18.35
CA ILE A 571 23.61 -2.48 18.00
C ILE A 571 23.81 -1.17 17.22
N ALA A 572 22.91 -0.84 16.30
CA ALA A 572 22.96 0.41 15.54
C ALA A 572 22.88 1.62 16.48
N GLU A 573 21.96 1.58 17.44
CA GLU A 573 21.79 2.62 18.45
C GLU A 573 23.02 2.79 19.35
N GLU A 574 23.55 1.70 19.90
CA GLU A 574 24.72 1.71 20.79
C GLU A 574 25.98 2.29 20.10
N LEU A 575 26.11 2.09 18.79
CA LEU A 575 27.21 2.59 17.96
C LEU A 575 26.93 3.95 17.31
N GLY A 576 25.73 4.50 17.48
CA GLY A 576 25.31 5.78 16.92
C GLY A 576 25.20 5.79 15.39
N LEU A 577 24.87 4.64 14.79
CA LEU A 577 24.60 4.52 13.36
C LEU A 577 23.21 5.08 13.03
N SER A 578 23.07 5.68 11.85
CA SER A 578 21.77 6.01 11.28
C SER A 578 20.96 4.73 11.03
N THR A 579 19.63 4.83 11.08
CA THR A 579 18.73 3.76 10.61
C THR A 579 19.04 3.37 9.16
N LYS A 580 19.40 4.33 8.30
CA LYS A 580 19.83 4.06 6.92
C LYS A 580 21.13 3.23 6.82
N SER A 581 21.87 3.05 7.92
CA SER A 581 23.13 2.30 7.99
C SER A 581 23.03 0.96 8.73
N THR A 582 21.82 0.49 9.06
CA THR A 582 21.60 -0.80 9.73
C THR A 582 22.12 -2.00 8.91
N HIS A 583 22.19 -1.88 7.58
CA HIS A 583 22.76 -2.91 6.70
C HIS A 583 24.18 -3.36 7.10
N LEU A 584 25.01 -2.47 7.65
CA LEU A 584 26.39 -2.78 8.03
C LEU A 584 26.47 -3.90 9.09
N ILE A 585 25.48 -3.97 9.98
CA ILE A 585 25.39 -4.99 11.03
C ILE A 585 25.11 -6.36 10.40
N TRP A 586 24.18 -6.40 9.45
CA TRP A 586 23.82 -7.63 8.74
C TRP A 586 24.96 -8.14 7.85
N GLU A 587 25.70 -7.26 7.20
CA GLU A 587 26.90 -7.63 6.43
C GLU A 587 27.97 -8.25 7.34
N ALA A 588 28.20 -7.66 8.53
CA ALA A 588 29.10 -8.24 9.51
C ALA A 588 28.63 -9.63 9.97
N VAL A 589 27.32 -9.83 10.19
CA VAL A 589 26.73 -11.14 10.53
C VAL A 589 26.98 -12.16 9.42
N PHE A 590 26.73 -11.80 8.16
CA PHE A 590 26.97 -12.67 7.01
C PHE A 590 28.46 -13.06 6.89
N LEU A 591 29.37 -12.10 7.03
CA LEU A 591 30.81 -12.35 6.98
C LEU A 591 31.29 -13.28 8.11
N ILE A 592 30.71 -13.16 9.31
CA ILE A 592 31.08 -13.98 10.47
C ILE A 592 30.51 -15.40 10.35
N LEU A 593 29.22 -15.53 10.07
CA LEU A 593 28.54 -16.82 10.12
C LEU A 593 28.73 -17.66 8.86
N HIS A 594 28.60 -17.02 7.68
CA HIS A 594 28.62 -17.72 6.42
C HIS A 594 30.02 -17.75 5.79
N GLN A 595 30.61 -16.58 5.52
CA GLN A 595 31.95 -16.49 4.91
C GLN A 595 33.06 -16.93 5.86
N ARG A 596 32.83 -16.85 7.17
CA ARG A 596 33.84 -17.09 8.23
C ARG A 596 35.12 -16.29 7.95
N ALA A 597 34.94 -15.03 7.56
CA ALA A 597 36.04 -14.17 7.16
C ALA A 597 37.04 -13.99 8.31
N GLN A 598 38.34 -14.07 8.00
CA GLN A 598 39.39 -13.90 9.00
C GLN A 598 39.41 -12.46 9.56
N ASN A 599 39.27 -11.47 8.68
CA ASN A 599 39.24 -10.04 9.03
C ASN A 599 37.98 -9.36 8.46
N PRO A 600 36.78 -9.56 9.06
CA PRO A 600 35.54 -8.95 8.56
C PRO A 600 35.61 -7.42 8.50
N ALA A 601 36.29 -6.80 9.48
CA ALA A 601 36.37 -5.34 9.56
C ALA A 601 37.18 -4.71 8.41
N GLU A 602 38.22 -5.40 7.93
CA GLU A 602 39.03 -4.94 6.80
C GLU A 602 38.24 -4.97 5.49
N LEU A 603 37.44 -6.03 5.30
CA LEU A 603 36.57 -6.19 4.12
C LEU A 603 35.50 -5.09 4.08
N LEU A 604 34.80 -4.87 5.19
CA LEU A 604 33.77 -3.83 5.31
C LEU A 604 34.35 -2.43 5.12
N ALA A 605 35.50 -2.09 5.74
CA ALA A 605 36.15 -0.80 5.52
C ALA A 605 36.57 -0.56 4.06
N GLY A 606 36.79 -1.63 3.28
CA GLY A 606 37.03 -1.56 1.85
C GLY A 606 35.82 -1.02 1.06
N LEU A 607 34.60 -1.34 1.49
CA LEU A 607 33.35 -1.06 0.78
C LEU A 607 32.82 0.36 0.99
N TYR A 608 33.13 0.99 2.13
CA TYR A 608 32.53 2.27 2.53
C TYR A 608 33.48 3.46 2.41
N LYS A 609 32.93 4.65 2.19
CA LYS A 609 33.67 5.91 2.30
C LYS A 609 33.95 6.23 3.78
N GLU A 610 34.98 7.04 4.02
CA GLU A 610 35.17 7.63 5.34
C GLU A 610 33.92 8.46 5.70
N PRO A 611 33.32 8.27 6.89
CA PRO A 611 32.11 8.97 7.28
C PRO A 611 32.28 10.49 7.18
N THR A 612 31.34 11.17 6.51
CA THR A 612 31.33 12.63 6.39
C THR A 612 30.45 13.23 7.48
N GLY A 613 31.02 13.98 8.42
CA GLY A 613 30.27 14.64 9.50
C GLY A 613 31.16 15.28 10.57
N ASP A 614 30.55 15.95 11.55
CA ASP A 614 31.25 16.65 12.64
C ASP A 614 31.96 15.70 13.62
N LYS A 615 31.52 14.44 13.73
CA LYS A 615 32.23 13.38 14.45
C LYS A 615 33.24 12.71 13.51
N LYS A 616 34.52 13.09 13.61
CA LYS A 616 35.62 12.38 12.94
C LYS A 616 35.86 11.02 13.60
N VAL A 617 35.07 10.01 13.25
CA VAL A 617 35.35 8.61 13.57
C VAL A 617 36.03 8.00 12.34
N SER A 618 37.18 7.33 12.55
CA SER A 618 37.81 6.58 11.46
C SER A 618 36.91 5.41 11.08
N LEU A 619 36.66 5.22 9.77
CA LEU A 619 35.90 4.10 9.24
C LEU A 619 36.38 2.75 9.80
N VAL A 620 37.70 2.58 9.88
CA VAL A 620 38.32 1.34 10.38
C VAL A 620 37.94 1.06 11.83
N ALA A 621 37.88 2.11 12.67
CA ALA A 621 37.49 1.97 14.07
C ALA A 621 36.00 1.64 14.20
N LEU A 622 35.14 2.37 13.48
CA LEU A 622 33.69 2.15 13.48
C LEU A 622 33.34 0.71 13.06
N VAL A 623 33.93 0.25 11.97
CA VAL A 623 33.68 -1.08 11.44
C VAL A 623 34.23 -2.16 12.39
N ALA A 624 35.37 -1.92 13.05
CA ALA A 624 35.87 -2.83 14.08
C ALA A 624 34.90 -2.93 15.27
N ASP A 625 34.37 -1.78 15.73
CA ASP A 625 33.39 -1.73 16.82
C ASP A 625 32.10 -2.47 16.44
N VAL A 626 31.62 -2.33 15.20
CA VAL A 626 30.47 -3.08 14.68
C VAL A 626 30.72 -4.58 14.69
N VAL A 627 31.88 -5.02 14.16
CA VAL A 627 32.23 -6.45 14.13
C VAL A 627 32.32 -7.03 15.55
N ASP A 628 32.88 -6.27 16.50
CA ASP A 628 32.98 -6.69 17.89
C ASP A 628 31.61 -6.70 18.60
N ALA A 629 30.74 -5.73 18.33
CA ALA A 629 29.38 -5.69 18.84
C ALA A 629 28.56 -6.88 18.30
N VAL A 630 28.65 -7.17 17.00
CA VAL A 630 28.00 -8.33 16.38
C VAL A 630 28.47 -9.63 17.01
N LYS A 631 29.79 -9.83 17.17
CA LYS A 631 30.33 -11.04 17.82
C LYS A 631 29.81 -11.24 19.25
N LYS A 632 29.55 -10.15 19.98
CA LYS A 632 29.00 -10.19 21.35
C LYS A 632 27.49 -10.39 21.39
N GLY A 633 26.76 -9.81 20.43
CA GLY A 633 25.29 -9.82 20.39
C GLY A 633 24.70 -11.07 19.73
N LEU A 634 25.45 -11.72 18.83
CA LEU A 634 24.99 -12.88 18.09
C LEU A 634 24.79 -14.09 19.01
N THR A 635 23.55 -14.60 19.06
CA THR A 635 23.17 -15.69 19.97
C THR A 635 22.75 -16.92 19.19
N SER A 636 23.28 -18.10 19.55
CA SER A 636 22.84 -19.39 18.98
C SER A 636 21.64 -19.92 19.77
N ILE A 637 20.58 -20.30 19.07
CA ILE A 637 19.35 -20.82 19.66
C ILE A 637 19.29 -22.34 19.48
N GLU A 638 19.06 -23.06 20.57
CA GLU A 638 18.81 -24.51 20.52
C GLU A 638 17.38 -24.77 20.04
N LEU A 639 17.23 -25.65 19.04
CA LEU A 639 15.91 -26.06 18.54
C LEU A 639 15.25 -26.98 19.57
N LEU A 640 14.02 -26.66 19.96
CA LEU A 640 13.32 -27.40 21.01
C LEU A 640 12.77 -28.74 20.47
N PRO A 641 12.89 -29.85 21.23
CA PRO A 641 12.35 -31.14 20.80
C PRO A 641 10.86 -31.15 20.38
N PRO A 642 9.94 -30.41 21.04
CA PRO A 642 8.54 -30.32 20.62
C PRO A 642 8.32 -29.82 19.20
N TRP A 643 9.26 -29.07 18.61
CA TRP A 643 9.11 -28.53 17.26
C TRP A 643 9.14 -29.60 16.16
N THR A 644 9.54 -30.83 16.49
CA THR A 644 9.51 -31.98 15.58
C THR A 644 8.10 -32.57 15.39
N ILE A 645 7.15 -32.24 16.26
CA ILE A 645 5.80 -32.79 16.27
C ILE A 645 4.81 -31.63 16.49
N LEU A 646 4.52 -30.89 15.42
CA LEU A 646 3.61 -29.74 15.44
C LEU A 646 2.42 -29.98 14.50
N GLU A 647 1.28 -29.40 14.83
CA GLU A 647 0.15 -29.31 13.90
C GLU A 647 0.47 -28.24 12.85
N LEU A 648 0.44 -28.65 11.57
CA LEU A 648 0.73 -27.80 10.42
C LEU A 648 -0.59 -27.39 9.74
N SER A 649 -0.64 -26.16 9.27
CA SER A 649 -1.73 -25.64 8.45
C SER A 649 -1.68 -26.21 7.03
N ASP A 650 -2.85 -26.33 6.40
CA ASP A 650 -2.96 -26.65 4.97
C ASP A 650 -2.61 -25.45 4.04
N ALA A 651 -2.37 -24.27 4.61
CA ALA A 651 -2.04 -23.07 3.86
C ALA A 651 -0.64 -23.15 3.22
N VAL A 652 -0.56 -23.04 1.90
CA VAL A 652 0.71 -22.99 1.16
C VAL A 652 1.19 -21.55 1.08
N LEU A 653 2.24 -21.22 1.85
CA LEU A 653 2.88 -19.91 1.79
C LEU A 653 3.77 -19.78 0.53
N PRO A 654 3.77 -18.62 -0.15
CA PRO A 654 4.65 -18.35 -1.28
C PRO A 654 6.14 -18.42 -0.89
N ALA A 655 6.97 -18.98 -1.76
CA ALA A 655 8.42 -19.11 -1.57
C ALA A 655 9.23 -17.89 -2.02
N LEU A 656 8.63 -17.01 -2.83
CA LEU A 656 9.22 -15.81 -3.39
C LEU A 656 8.17 -14.69 -3.38
N PRO A 657 8.54 -13.42 -3.16
CA PRO A 657 7.64 -12.29 -3.34
C PRO A 657 7.18 -12.17 -4.80
N LEU A 658 5.97 -11.63 -4.99
CA LEU A 658 5.53 -11.23 -6.32
C LEU A 658 6.31 -9.99 -6.72
N ASP A 659 6.92 -10.00 -7.91
CA ASP A 659 7.76 -8.90 -8.42
C ASP A 659 6.90 -7.71 -8.89
N ARG A 660 6.11 -7.17 -7.95
CA ARG A 660 5.21 -6.05 -8.17
C ARG A 660 6.00 -4.75 -8.18
N LEU A 661 5.56 -3.82 -9.02
CA LEU A 661 6.17 -2.51 -9.13
C LEU A 661 6.24 -1.81 -7.76
N VAL A 662 7.45 -1.38 -7.40
CA VAL A 662 7.68 -0.37 -6.37
C VAL A 662 7.93 0.93 -7.09
N VAL A 663 7.12 1.94 -6.79
CA VAL A 663 7.38 3.31 -7.24
C VAL A 663 8.32 3.92 -6.21
N ASP A 664 9.60 3.95 -6.54
CA ASP A 664 10.61 4.60 -5.69
C ASP A 664 10.25 6.10 -5.58
N LYS A 665 9.98 6.55 -4.36
CA LYS A 665 9.65 7.95 -4.03
C LYS A 665 10.90 8.79 -3.73
N GLU A 666 12.11 8.27 -3.91
CA GLU A 666 13.35 8.97 -3.56
C GLU A 666 14.17 9.36 -4.81
N GLU A 667 14.74 10.57 -4.72
CA GLU A 667 15.58 11.31 -5.70
C GLU A 667 14.85 12.11 -6.79
N ASP A 668 14.05 13.09 -6.36
CA ASP A 668 13.77 14.31 -7.14
C ASP A 668 14.22 15.57 -6.35
N ASP A 669 15.40 15.48 -5.75
CA ASP A 669 16.20 16.66 -5.40
C ASP A 669 17.03 17.00 -6.64
N LEU A 670 16.54 17.91 -7.50
CA LEU A 670 17.31 18.87 -8.32
C LEU A 670 16.40 19.54 -9.38
N THR A 671 15.72 20.61 -8.96
CA THR A 671 15.26 21.78 -9.75
C THR A 671 15.14 21.62 -11.28
N VAL A 672 13.97 21.21 -11.77
CA VAL A 672 13.43 21.70 -13.05
C VAL A 672 12.01 22.20 -12.79
N VAL A 673 11.77 23.45 -13.17
CA VAL A 673 10.54 24.22 -12.99
C VAL A 673 9.35 23.48 -13.60
N ALA A 674 8.64 22.70 -12.79
CA ALA A 674 7.27 22.29 -12.97
C ALA A 674 6.67 22.22 -11.56
N ASP A 675 5.60 22.99 -11.33
CA ASP A 675 4.99 23.21 -10.02
C ASP A 675 4.79 21.88 -9.26
N SER A 676 5.59 21.69 -8.21
CA SER A 676 5.58 20.52 -7.33
C SER A 676 4.33 20.54 -6.43
N GLU A 677 3.44 19.57 -6.62
CA GLU A 677 2.42 19.25 -5.64
C GLU A 677 3.06 18.47 -4.49
N GLU A 678 3.24 19.13 -3.35
CA GLU A 678 3.57 18.51 -2.07
C GLU A 678 2.52 17.43 -1.75
N GLN A 679 2.93 16.15 -1.68
CA GLN A 679 2.13 15.13 -0.99
C GLN A 679 2.30 15.33 0.53
N GLY A 680 1.66 16.37 1.05
CA GLY A 680 1.34 16.46 2.46
C GLY A 680 0.22 15.49 2.80
N VAL A 681 0.34 14.77 3.91
CA VAL A 681 -0.82 14.15 4.55
C VAL A 681 -1.66 15.28 5.14
N GLY A 682 -2.50 15.89 4.31
CA GLY A 682 -3.33 17.01 4.74
C GLY A 682 -4.35 17.44 3.69
N ALA A 683 -5.28 18.27 4.13
CA ALA A 683 -6.13 18.99 3.20
C ALA A 683 -5.29 20.04 2.47
N GLU A 684 -5.62 20.36 1.21
CA GLU A 684 -4.90 21.30 0.36
C GLU A 684 -5.91 22.28 -0.26
N LEU A 685 -5.71 23.59 -0.07
CA LEU A 685 -6.47 24.60 -0.79
C LEU A 685 -6.09 24.60 -2.27
N ASN A 686 -7.04 24.27 -3.14
CA ASN A 686 -6.82 24.13 -4.58
C ASN A 686 -7.47 25.29 -5.35
N LYS A 687 -6.86 25.65 -6.50
CA LYS A 687 -7.50 26.55 -7.46
C LYS A 687 -8.72 25.86 -8.07
N TRP A 688 -9.86 26.55 -8.10
CA TRP A 688 -11.14 25.97 -8.58
C TRP A 688 -11.06 25.38 -10.01
N HIS A 689 -10.16 25.91 -10.84
CA HIS A 689 -9.90 25.42 -12.19
C HIS A 689 -9.43 23.95 -12.22
N LYS A 690 -8.66 23.49 -11.22
CA LYS A 690 -8.20 22.10 -11.14
C LYS A 690 -9.38 21.14 -10.93
N ALA A 691 -10.26 21.48 -10.00
CA ALA A 691 -11.49 20.73 -9.74
C ALA A 691 -12.42 20.71 -10.96
N ALA A 692 -12.61 21.88 -11.60
CA ALA A 692 -13.41 21.98 -12.82
C ALA A 692 -12.82 21.15 -13.96
N TRP A 693 -11.49 21.14 -14.09
CA TRP A 693 -10.78 20.34 -15.08
C TRP A 693 -10.95 18.84 -14.84
N GLN A 694 -10.76 18.38 -13.60
CA GLN A 694 -10.96 16.98 -13.23
C GLN A 694 -12.40 16.50 -13.51
N LEU A 695 -13.41 17.35 -13.25
CA LEU A 695 -14.80 17.05 -13.56
C LEU A 695 -15.10 17.03 -15.07
N MET A 696 -14.48 17.90 -15.86
CA MET A 696 -14.65 17.92 -17.32
C MET A 696 -14.00 16.71 -18.01
N PHE A 697 -12.95 16.15 -17.41
CA PHE A 697 -12.20 15.02 -17.94
C PHE A 697 -12.36 13.77 -17.06
N ASN A 698 -13.62 13.43 -16.75
CA ASN A 698 -13.95 12.32 -15.86
C ASN A 698 -13.24 11.00 -16.26
N ASP A 699 -13.19 10.68 -17.55
CA ASP A 699 -12.54 9.44 -18.04
C ASP A 699 -11.04 9.35 -17.72
N ALA A 700 -10.35 10.49 -17.56
CA ALA A 700 -8.91 10.54 -17.26
C ALA A 700 -8.61 10.60 -15.76
N TYR A 701 -9.55 11.09 -14.95
CA TYR A 701 -9.39 11.29 -13.51
C TYR A 701 -10.24 10.35 -12.65
N HIS A 702 -11.11 9.55 -13.28
CA HIS A 702 -12.05 8.63 -12.64
C HIS A 702 -12.84 9.30 -11.50
N THR A 703 -13.37 10.51 -11.77
CA THR A 703 -14.11 11.30 -10.78
C THR A 703 -15.54 10.77 -10.62
N GLU A 704 -15.93 10.47 -9.38
CA GLU A 704 -17.26 9.95 -9.06
C GLU A 704 -18.01 10.92 -8.14
N GLU A 705 -19.30 11.13 -8.39
CA GLU A 705 -20.19 11.81 -7.46
C GLU A 705 -20.66 10.83 -6.38
N ALA A 706 -20.48 11.18 -5.10
CA ALA A 706 -20.86 10.34 -3.97
C ALA A 706 -21.71 11.11 -2.94
N ILE A 707 -22.69 10.43 -2.34
CA ILE A 707 -23.51 10.95 -1.24
C ILE A 707 -22.69 10.89 0.05
N ARG A 708 -22.73 11.94 0.87
CA ARG A 708 -21.98 12.04 2.14
C ARG A 708 -22.88 12.10 3.38
N PRO A 709 -22.41 11.57 4.53
CA PRO A 709 -21.07 10.98 4.75
C PRO A 709 -20.89 9.60 4.10
N ASP A 710 -19.66 9.10 4.03
CA ASP A 710 -19.34 7.73 3.61
C ASP A 710 -19.11 6.95 4.90
N LEU A 711 -20.10 6.16 5.29
CA LEU A 711 -20.07 5.33 6.49
C LEU A 711 -20.21 3.88 6.03
N HIS A 712 -19.83 2.92 6.88
CA HIS A 712 -20.13 1.51 6.62
C HIS A 712 -21.64 1.22 6.38
N GLU A 713 -22.51 2.13 6.83
CA GLU A 713 -23.95 2.10 6.61
C GLU A 713 -24.33 2.76 5.27
N THR A 714 -25.28 2.16 4.54
CA THR A 714 -25.80 2.74 3.30
C THR A 714 -26.56 4.04 3.56
N ASN A 715 -26.16 5.11 2.87
CA ASN A 715 -26.81 6.42 2.97
C ASN A 715 -27.83 6.64 1.86
N TYR A 716 -28.90 7.33 2.22
CA TYR A 716 -30.03 7.63 1.34
C TYR A 716 -30.32 9.13 1.37
N VAL A 717 -30.79 9.67 0.25
CA VAL A 717 -31.34 11.03 0.20
C VAL A 717 -32.86 10.92 0.10
N ILE A 718 -33.55 11.49 1.08
CA ILE A 718 -35.01 11.52 1.17
C ILE A 718 -35.51 12.97 1.24
N ARG A 719 -36.81 13.19 1.01
CA ARG A 719 -37.39 14.55 0.95
C ARG A 719 -38.40 14.80 2.04
N VAL A 720 -38.37 15.98 2.63
CA VAL A 720 -39.37 16.40 3.62
C VAL A 720 -40.72 16.53 2.93
N SER A 721 -41.72 15.83 3.45
CA SER A 721 -43.11 15.86 2.98
C SER A 721 -44.02 16.59 3.97
N GLU A 722 -43.74 16.50 5.26
CA GLU A 722 -44.44 17.26 6.30
C GLU A 722 -43.47 17.65 7.43
N ASN A 723 -43.61 18.87 7.95
CA ASN A 723 -42.97 19.33 9.18
C ASN A 723 -44.01 20.09 10.00
N LYS A 724 -44.54 19.44 11.05
CA LYS A 724 -45.70 19.92 11.80
C LYS A 724 -45.43 19.95 13.28
N ARG A 725 -45.52 21.14 13.88
CA ARG A 725 -45.51 21.29 15.33
C ARG A 725 -46.74 20.63 15.96
N LEU A 726 -46.52 19.83 17.01
CA LEU A 726 -47.56 19.11 17.76
C LEU A 726 -47.92 19.79 19.08
N THR A 727 -47.08 20.70 19.58
CA THR A 727 -47.35 21.50 20.78
C THR A 727 -47.86 22.90 20.40
N PRO A 728 -48.68 23.57 21.24
CA PRO A 728 -49.10 24.94 20.96
C PRO A 728 -47.91 25.92 20.90
N ASP A 729 -48.03 26.98 20.09
CA ASP A 729 -46.98 28.01 19.97
C ASP A 729 -46.72 28.76 21.28
N SER A 730 -47.73 28.83 22.15
CA SER A 730 -47.62 29.42 23.49
C SER A 730 -46.83 28.56 24.49
N TYR A 731 -46.44 27.34 24.11
CA TYR A 731 -45.76 26.39 24.98
C TYR A 731 -44.25 26.38 24.72
N ASP A 732 -43.47 26.31 25.80
CA ASP A 732 -42.01 26.46 25.78
C ASP A 732 -41.31 25.37 24.98
N ARG A 733 -41.82 24.13 25.02
CA ARG A 733 -41.23 23.00 24.28
C ARG A 733 -41.87 22.85 22.90
N ASN A 734 -41.05 22.97 21.87
CA ASN A 734 -41.43 22.60 20.51
C ASN A 734 -41.24 21.09 20.29
N VAL A 735 -42.34 20.34 20.24
CA VAL A 735 -42.34 18.94 19.79
C VAL A 735 -43.02 18.91 18.43
N PHE A 736 -42.41 18.27 17.45
CA PHE A 736 -42.86 18.29 16.07
C PHE A 736 -42.77 16.91 15.41
N HIS A 737 -43.69 16.71 14.48
CA HIS A 737 -43.79 15.58 13.59
C HIS A 737 -43.06 15.92 12.29
N LEU A 738 -42.26 14.98 11.81
CA LEU A 738 -41.65 15.05 10.49
C LEU A 738 -42.05 13.83 9.68
N GLU A 739 -42.36 14.03 8.42
CA GLU A 739 -42.56 12.97 7.44
C GLU A 739 -41.60 13.16 6.28
N PHE A 740 -40.93 12.10 5.87
CA PHE A 740 -40.08 12.09 4.70
C PHE A 740 -40.59 11.12 3.65
N ASP A 741 -40.70 11.59 2.40
CA ASP A 741 -40.96 10.77 1.23
C ASP A 741 -39.69 9.98 0.85
N THR A 742 -39.82 8.66 0.81
CA THR A 742 -38.76 7.71 0.45
C THR A 742 -38.92 7.17 -0.98
N SER A 743 -39.87 7.71 -1.75
CA SER A 743 -40.07 7.33 -3.15
C SER A 743 -38.81 7.57 -3.97
N GLY A 744 -38.31 6.52 -4.63
CA GLY A 744 -37.10 6.58 -5.46
C GLY A 744 -35.77 6.45 -4.72
N SER A 745 -35.75 6.36 -3.38
CA SER A 745 -34.51 6.16 -2.61
C SER A 745 -34.19 4.68 -2.32
N ASN A 746 -35.14 3.76 -2.56
CA ASN A 746 -35.06 2.34 -2.18
C ASN A 746 -34.89 2.09 -0.66
N LEU A 747 -35.03 3.12 0.18
CA LEU A 747 -34.89 2.99 1.63
C LEU A 747 -35.94 2.02 2.20
N LYS A 748 -35.46 0.96 2.83
CA LYS A 748 -36.25 -0.01 3.60
C LYS A 748 -35.83 0.03 5.06
N TYR A 749 -36.81 -0.07 5.95
CA TYR A 749 -36.59 -0.08 7.38
C TYR A 749 -37.57 -1.03 8.06
N GLU A 750 -37.15 -1.59 9.18
CA GLU A 750 -37.98 -2.46 9.98
C GLU A 750 -38.51 -1.74 11.21
N LEU A 751 -39.49 -2.37 11.86
CA LEU A 751 -40.06 -1.87 13.10
C LEU A 751 -38.95 -1.72 14.16
N GLY A 752 -38.98 -0.62 14.92
CA GLY A 752 -38.01 -0.33 15.97
C GLY A 752 -36.70 0.29 15.49
N ASP A 753 -36.39 0.24 14.20
CA ASP A 753 -35.15 0.84 13.67
C ASP A 753 -35.12 2.36 13.91
N ALA A 754 -33.91 2.91 13.93
CA ALA A 754 -33.69 4.34 14.05
C ALA A 754 -33.20 4.93 12.72
N LEU A 755 -33.71 6.12 12.39
CA LEU A 755 -33.23 6.92 11.26
C LEU A 755 -32.03 7.75 11.72
N GLY A 756 -30.85 7.47 11.18
CA GLY A 756 -29.65 8.28 11.37
C GLY A 756 -29.74 9.53 10.51
N VAL A 757 -30.01 10.69 11.10
CA VAL A 757 -30.08 11.96 10.36
C VAL A 757 -28.71 12.63 10.37
N HIS A 758 -28.20 12.95 9.19
CA HIS A 758 -26.97 13.73 9.00
C HIS A 758 -27.31 15.22 9.00
N GLY A 759 -27.37 15.80 10.20
CA GLY A 759 -27.68 17.21 10.37
C GLY A 759 -26.56 18.13 9.91
N HIS A 760 -26.92 19.28 9.34
CA HIS A 760 -25.95 20.32 8.98
C HIS A 760 -25.86 21.39 10.07
N ASN A 761 -24.72 22.08 10.13
CA ASN A 761 -24.61 23.32 10.90
C ASN A 761 -25.49 24.40 10.27
N ASP A 762 -25.96 25.33 11.09
CA ASP A 762 -26.78 26.45 10.60
C ASP A 762 -25.96 27.31 9.61
N TYR A 763 -26.52 27.54 8.44
CA TYR A 763 -25.81 28.21 7.35
C TYR A 763 -25.46 29.66 7.68
N GLN A 764 -26.28 30.34 8.49
CA GLN A 764 -26.00 31.72 8.90
C GLN A 764 -24.83 31.76 9.88
N ASP A 765 -24.80 30.83 10.84
CA ASP A 765 -23.71 30.72 11.81
C ASP A 765 -22.38 30.37 11.12
N VAL A 766 -22.40 29.44 10.15
CA VAL A 766 -21.20 29.12 9.34
C VAL A 766 -20.72 30.35 8.56
N GLN A 767 -21.61 31.10 7.91
CA GLN A 767 -21.22 32.32 7.20
C GLN A 767 -20.61 33.36 8.13
N ALA A 768 -21.20 33.56 9.32
CA ALA A 768 -20.69 34.48 10.32
C ALA A 768 -19.30 34.04 10.83
N PHE A 769 -19.09 32.74 11.07
CA PHE A 769 -17.80 32.18 11.45
C PHE A 769 -16.75 32.39 10.37
N LEU A 770 -17.03 32.02 9.12
CA LEU A 770 -16.08 32.15 8.00
C LEU A 770 -15.68 33.62 7.78
N SER A 771 -16.65 34.53 7.83
CA SER A 771 -16.40 35.97 7.72
C SER A 771 -15.53 36.50 8.86
N TRP A 772 -15.72 36.02 10.09
CA TRP A 772 -14.90 36.40 11.23
C TRP A 772 -13.49 35.80 11.17
N TYR A 773 -13.37 34.53 10.77
CA TYR A 773 -12.07 33.84 10.67
C TYR A 773 -11.21 34.38 9.52
N GLY A 774 -11.85 34.96 8.50
CA GLY A 774 -11.21 35.50 7.30
C GLY A 774 -11.09 34.48 6.16
N LEU A 775 -12.02 33.51 6.10
CA LEU A 775 -12.05 32.49 5.04
C LEU A 775 -13.12 32.82 4.00
N ASN A 776 -12.81 32.59 2.73
CA ASN A 776 -13.79 32.71 1.66
C ASN A 776 -14.47 31.35 1.44
N GLY A 777 -15.77 31.28 1.73
CA GLY A 777 -16.55 30.05 1.61
C GLY A 777 -16.61 29.46 0.19
N ARG A 778 -16.24 30.22 -0.86
CA ARG A 778 -16.19 29.74 -2.25
C ARG A 778 -14.89 29.07 -2.64
N ASP A 779 -13.85 29.17 -1.81
CA ASP A 779 -12.57 28.54 -2.12
C ASP A 779 -12.73 27.02 -2.07
N ILE A 780 -11.93 26.33 -2.88
CA ILE A 780 -12.00 24.88 -3.01
C ILE A 780 -10.88 24.25 -2.20
N ILE A 781 -11.22 23.26 -1.38
CA ILE A 781 -10.30 22.46 -0.59
C ILE A 781 -10.41 21.00 -0.99
N SER A 782 -9.26 20.35 -1.15
CA SER A 782 -9.16 18.90 -1.30
C SER A 782 -8.82 18.29 0.06
N VAL A 783 -9.59 17.34 0.54
CA VAL A 783 -9.36 16.65 1.82
C VAL A 783 -9.15 15.17 1.52
N ASN A 784 -8.15 14.55 2.12
CA ASN A 784 -7.96 13.11 1.97
C ASN A 784 -9.06 12.36 2.73
N HIS A 785 -9.68 11.37 2.08
CA HIS A 785 -10.62 10.49 2.76
C HIS A 785 -9.86 9.57 3.72
N PRO A 786 -10.24 9.52 5.02
CA PRO A 786 -9.50 8.78 6.03
C PRO A 786 -9.46 7.25 5.81
N GLU A 787 -10.41 6.66 5.08
CA GLU A 787 -10.52 5.18 4.96
C GLU A 787 -10.09 4.60 3.60
N ASN A 788 -10.18 5.36 2.50
CA ASN A 788 -9.90 4.84 1.15
C ASN A 788 -8.79 5.60 0.41
N GLY A 789 -8.17 6.61 1.03
CA GLY A 789 -7.07 7.38 0.47
C GLY A 789 -7.42 8.25 -0.75
N LYS A 790 -8.69 8.29 -1.20
CA LYS A 790 -9.13 9.17 -2.29
C LYS A 790 -9.14 10.63 -1.82
N LYS A 791 -8.76 11.58 -2.69
CA LYS A 791 -8.86 13.02 -2.45
C LYS A 791 -10.29 13.50 -2.75
N GLU A 792 -10.95 14.12 -1.78
CA GLU A 792 -12.29 14.69 -1.89
C GLU A 792 -12.24 16.20 -2.05
N VAL A 793 -12.92 16.72 -3.06
CA VAL A 793 -12.90 18.16 -3.37
C VAL A 793 -14.23 18.81 -2.97
N ARG A 794 -14.20 19.89 -2.18
CA ARG A 794 -15.39 20.67 -1.79
C ARG A 794 -15.10 22.14 -1.59
N THR A 795 -16.15 22.94 -1.47
CA THR A 795 -16.00 24.33 -1.04
C THR A 795 -15.71 24.41 0.47
N VAL A 796 -14.99 25.44 0.90
CA VAL A 796 -14.80 25.74 2.33
C VAL A 796 -16.15 25.88 3.04
N PHE A 797 -17.17 26.46 2.40
CA PHE A 797 -18.51 26.53 2.97
C PHE A 797 -19.12 25.15 3.24
N GLN A 798 -19.02 24.21 2.29
CA GLN A 798 -19.48 22.83 2.47
C GLN A 798 -18.73 22.10 3.57
N LEU A 799 -17.40 22.31 3.68
CA LEU A 799 -16.59 21.73 4.75
C LEU A 799 -17.14 22.11 6.13
N PHE A 800 -17.37 23.40 6.40
CA PHE A 800 -17.86 23.85 7.70
C PHE A 800 -19.37 23.65 7.92
N SER A 801 -20.16 23.56 6.86
CA SER A 801 -21.61 23.35 7.00
C SER A 801 -22.01 21.89 7.14
N GLN A 802 -21.31 20.97 6.46
CA GLN A 802 -21.72 19.57 6.33
C GLN A 802 -20.76 18.58 6.97
N THR A 803 -19.51 19.00 7.25
CA THR A 803 -18.45 18.06 7.69
C THR A 803 -17.99 18.33 9.10
N LEU A 804 -17.50 19.54 9.40
CA LEU A 804 -16.85 19.85 10.67
C LEU A 804 -17.88 20.22 11.74
N ASP A 805 -17.77 19.63 12.93
CA ASP A 805 -18.63 19.92 14.08
C ASP A 805 -18.16 21.18 14.82
N ILE A 806 -18.01 22.30 14.10
CA ILE A 806 -17.40 23.55 14.60
C ILE A 806 -18.19 24.20 15.76
N PHE A 807 -19.50 23.95 15.84
CA PHE A 807 -20.37 24.39 16.94
C PHE A 807 -20.62 23.29 17.98
N GLY A 808 -19.95 22.15 17.84
CA GLY A 808 -19.96 21.04 18.77
C GLY A 808 -18.98 21.21 19.91
N ARG A 809 -18.89 20.18 20.75
CA ARG A 809 -18.07 20.18 21.97
C ARG A 809 -16.62 19.79 21.65
N PRO A 810 -15.62 20.63 21.98
CA PRO A 810 -14.21 20.33 21.77
C PRO A 810 -13.72 19.22 22.70
N SER A 811 -12.91 18.31 22.15
CA SER A 811 -12.23 17.25 22.90
C SER A 811 -10.95 17.77 23.56
N LYS A 812 -10.44 17.09 24.59
CA LYS A 812 -9.13 17.44 25.19
C LYS A 812 -8.01 17.52 24.14
N LYS A 813 -8.00 16.56 23.19
CA LYS A 813 -7.05 16.52 22.08
C LYS A 813 -7.09 17.80 21.22
N PHE A 814 -8.26 18.41 21.07
CA PHE A 814 -8.39 19.67 20.33
C PHE A 814 -7.72 20.84 21.07
N TYR A 815 -7.85 20.95 22.40
CA TYR A 815 -7.15 21.99 23.17
C TYR A 815 -5.63 21.83 23.08
N GLU A 816 -5.12 20.60 23.17
CA GLU A 816 -3.69 20.28 23.00
C GLU A 816 -3.19 20.67 21.61
N SER A 817 -3.96 20.31 20.57
CA SER A 817 -3.62 20.63 19.18
C SER A 817 -3.71 22.15 18.93
N LEU A 818 -4.71 22.83 19.49
CA LEU A 818 -4.87 24.28 19.34
C LEU A 818 -3.69 25.04 19.98
N ALA A 819 -3.13 24.52 21.08
CA ALA A 819 -2.00 25.13 21.78
C ALA A 819 -0.73 25.22 20.91
N SER A 820 -0.52 24.31 19.94
CA SER A 820 0.64 24.40 19.04
C SER A 820 0.53 25.56 18.04
N PHE A 821 -0.69 26.07 17.80
CA PHE A 821 -0.94 27.20 16.91
C PHE A 821 -0.96 28.56 17.61
N ALA A 822 -0.94 28.58 18.95
CA ALA A 822 -0.98 29.80 19.76
C ALA A 822 0.36 30.56 19.68
N SER A 823 0.35 31.75 19.08
CA SER A 823 1.54 32.60 19.03
C SER A 823 1.80 33.36 20.34
N ASP A 824 0.78 33.59 21.17
CA ASP A 824 0.94 34.17 22.51
C ASP A 824 1.30 33.06 23.52
N PRO A 825 2.48 33.11 24.16
CA PRO A 825 2.88 32.13 25.17
C PRO A 825 1.87 31.97 26.32
N LYS A 826 1.15 33.03 26.71
CA LYS A 826 0.16 32.97 27.80
C LYS A 826 -1.08 32.18 27.40
N GLU A 827 -1.56 32.39 26.17
CA GLU A 827 -2.67 31.62 25.62
C GLU A 827 -2.30 30.14 25.46
N ARG A 828 -1.07 29.86 25.00
CA ARG A 828 -0.51 28.50 24.91
C ARG A 828 -0.46 27.80 26.27
N GLU A 829 0.09 28.46 27.28
CA GLU A 829 0.16 27.93 28.65
C GLU A 829 -1.24 27.67 29.22
N GLN A 830 -2.18 28.58 28.99
CA GLN A 830 -3.56 28.43 29.44
C GLN A 830 -4.26 27.24 28.76
N LEU A 831 -4.09 27.06 27.45
CA LEU A 831 -4.65 25.92 26.70
C LEU A 831 -4.13 24.58 27.25
N LEU A 832 -2.82 24.49 27.53
CA LEU A 832 -2.20 23.29 28.10
C LEU A 832 -2.60 23.07 29.58
N TYR A 833 -2.76 24.14 30.35
CA TYR A 833 -3.26 24.08 31.72
C TYR A 833 -4.68 23.48 31.77
N LEU A 834 -5.59 23.94 30.89
CA LEU A 834 -6.97 23.46 30.86
C LEU A 834 -7.09 21.94 30.65
N VAL A 835 -6.13 21.30 29.98
CA VAL A 835 -6.14 19.84 29.77
C VAL A 835 -5.32 19.06 30.79
N SER A 836 -4.53 19.74 31.62
CA SER A 836 -3.71 19.13 32.65
C SER A 836 -4.54 18.59 33.82
N PRO A 837 -3.95 17.75 34.71
CA PRO A 837 -4.61 17.31 35.93
C PRO A 837 -5.07 18.47 36.82
N GLU A 838 -4.31 19.57 36.87
CA GLU A 838 -4.58 20.76 37.68
C GLU A 838 -5.74 21.60 37.13
N GLY A 839 -5.94 21.63 35.81
CA GLY A 839 -7.05 22.33 35.14
C GLY A 839 -8.34 21.49 34.99
N LYS A 840 -8.42 20.31 35.61
CA LYS A 840 -9.55 19.38 35.46
C LYS A 840 -10.91 20.00 35.80
N GLU A 841 -10.99 20.78 36.88
CA GLU A 841 -12.25 21.42 37.28
C GLU A 841 -12.64 22.55 36.31
N ASP A 842 -11.67 23.32 35.81
CA ASP A 842 -11.91 24.37 34.82
C ASP A 842 -12.38 23.78 33.47
N PHE A 843 -11.78 22.68 33.03
CA PHE A 843 -12.24 21.94 31.86
C PHE A 843 -13.66 21.41 32.04
N LYS A 844 -13.94 20.84 33.22
CA LYS A 844 -15.29 20.36 33.56
C LYS A 844 -16.29 21.50 33.56
N GLU A 845 -15.94 22.66 34.09
CA GLU A 845 -16.80 23.83 34.04
C GLU A 845 -17.07 24.28 32.61
N ARG A 846 -16.06 24.27 31.71
CA ARG A 846 -16.25 24.59 30.28
C ARG A 846 -17.19 23.61 29.58
N VAL A 847 -17.07 22.32 29.92
CA VAL A 847 -18.00 21.28 29.46
C VAL A 847 -19.42 21.57 29.94
N ASP A 848 -19.59 21.88 31.22
CA ASP A 848 -20.88 22.20 31.82
C ASP A 848 -21.46 23.52 31.25
N ASN A 849 -20.59 24.45 30.83
CA ASN A 849 -20.94 25.69 30.13
C ASN A 849 -21.20 25.50 28.64
N THR A 850 -21.08 24.28 28.12
CA THR A 850 -21.30 23.95 26.70
C THR A 850 -20.40 24.72 25.72
N THR A 851 -19.16 25.01 26.11
CA THR A 851 -18.16 25.66 25.23
C THR A 851 -17.96 24.88 23.93
N THR A 852 -17.89 25.58 22.80
CA THR A 852 -17.71 25.00 21.45
C THR A 852 -16.28 25.14 20.91
N TYR A 853 -15.99 24.48 19.78
CA TYR A 853 -14.75 24.74 19.03
C TYR A 853 -14.64 26.20 18.59
N GLU A 854 -15.73 26.78 18.08
CA GLU A 854 -15.80 28.21 17.76
C GLU A 854 -15.49 29.09 18.98
N ASP A 855 -16.13 28.84 20.13
CA ASP A 855 -15.93 29.65 21.34
C ASP A 855 -14.44 29.67 21.72
N LEU A 856 -13.74 28.54 21.62
CA LEU A 856 -12.30 28.46 21.89
C LEU A 856 -11.46 29.23 20.89
N LEU A 857 -11.76 29.13 19.59
CA LEU A 857 -11.05 29.90 18.56
C LEU A 857 -11.26 31.41 18.76
N ARG A 858 -12.44 31.82 19.24
CA ARG A 858 -12.74 33.22 19.57
C ARG A 858 -12.08 33.70 20.85
N GLU A 859 -11.87 32.80 21.81
CA GLU A 859 -11.20 33.10 23.08
C GLU A 859 -9.68 33.18 22.91
N PHE A 860 -9.08 32.20 22.25
CA PHE A 860 -7.63 32.09 22.03
C PHE A 860 -7.25 32.64 20.66
N THR A 861 -7.39 33.95 20.50
CA THR A 861 -7.23 34.62 19.19
C THR A 861 -5.84 34.54 18.59
N SER A 862 -4.81 34.24 19.40
CA SER A 862 -3.44 34.00 18.93
C SER A 862 -3.27 32.60 18.32
N ALA A 863 -4.19 31.68 18.59
CA ALA A 863 -4.21 30.32 18.06
C ALA A 863 -5.07 30.28 16.80
N LYS A 864 -4.45 30.53 15.63
CA LYS A 864 -5.16 30.64 14.35
C LYS A 864 -4.68 29.62 13.31
N PRO A 865 -5.09 28.34 13.41
CA PRO A 865 -4.80 27.33 12.41
C PRO A 865 -5.29 27.69 10.99
N SER A 866 -4.68 27.12 9.96
CA SER A 866 -5.15 27.20 8.58
C SER A 866 -6.45 26.39 8.37
N VAL A 867 -7.12 26.55 7.21
CA VAL A 867 -8.34 25.77 6.92
C VAL A 867 -8.02 24.29 6.77
N GLU A 868 -6.82 23.98 6.27
CA GLU A 868 -6.27 22.65 6.11
C GLU A 868 -6.04 21.98 7.47
N GLU A 869 -5.50 22.72 8.43
CA GLU A 869 -5.28 22.26 9.80
C GLU A 869 -6.61 22.08 10.53
N LEU A 870 -7.53 23.04 10.40
CA LEU A 870 -8.89 22.93 10.96
C LEU A 870 -9.63 21.68 10.47
N ALA A 871 -9.47 21.32 9.20
CA ALA A 871 -10.05 20.10 8.63
C ALA A 871 -9.54 18.81 9.30
N GLN A 872 -8.34 18.85 9.90
CA GLN A 872 -7.73 17.70 10.57
C GLN A 872 -8.03 17.66 12.08
N ILE A 873 -8.08 18.83 12.74
CA ILE A 873 -8.18 18.89 14.21
C ILE A 873 -9.61 19.02 14.73
N VAL A 874 -10.55 19.51 13.91
CA VAL A 874 -11.98 19.60 14.28
C VAL A 874 -12.67 18.27 13.95
N ALA A 875 -13.43 17.73 14.91
CA ALA A 875 -14.10 16.45 14.71
C ALA A 875 -15.24 16.57 13.66
N PRO A 876 -15.52 15.49 12.89
CA PRO A 876 -16.64 15.50 11.97
C PRO A 876 -17.99 15.40 12.69
N ILE A 877 -19.03 15.95 12.08
CA ILE A 877 -20.43 15.85 12.52
C ILE A 877 -20.84 14.37 12.48
N LYS A 878 -21.35 13.88 13.61
CA LYS A 878 -21.86 12.50 13.73
C LYS A 878 -23.37 12.47 13.43
N PRO A 879 -23.89 11.40 12.80
CA PRO A 879 -25.33 11.23 12.64
C PRO A 879 -26.06 11.19 13.97
N ARG A 880 -27.25 11.79 14.01
CA ARG A 880 -28.16 11.68 15.15
C ARG A 880 -29.26 10.66 14.84
N HIS A 881 -29.30 9.58 15.61
CA HIS A 881 -30.32 8.56 15.49
C HIS A 881 -31.62 8.99 16.19
N TYR A 882 -32.73 8.90 15.45
CA TYR A 882 -34.08 9.11 15.96
C TYR A 882 -34.91 7.85 15.74
N SER A 883 -35.61 7.37 16.77
CA SER A 883 -36.52 6.22 16.63
C SER A 883 -37.61 6.55 15.61
N ILE A 884 -37.86 5.61 14.70
CA ILE A 884 -38.86 5.80 13.64
C ILE A 884 -40.28 5.69 14.23
N ALA A 885 -41.14 6.64 13.85
CA ALA A 885 -42.50 6.82 14.38
C ALA A 885 -43.62 6.25 13.49
N SER A 886 -43.27 5.52 12.43
CA SER A 886 -44.21 4.92 11.47
C SER A 886 -43.85 3.47 11.15
N SER A 887 -44.85 2.61 10.92
CA SER A 887 -44.64 1.31 10.28
C SER A 887 -44.50 1.48 8.77
N GLN A 888 -43.46 0.89 8.17
CA GLN A 888 -43.30 0.90 6.72
C GLN A 888 -44.41 0.12 6.01
N LYS A 889 -45.06 -0.86 6.67
CA LYS A 889 -46.20 -1.57 6.10
C LYS A 889 -47.45 -0.71 6.03
N MET A 890 -47.58 0.29 6.90
CA MET A 890 -48.66 1.26 6.86
C MET A 890 -48.34 2.38 5.86
N TYR A 891 -47.08 2.83 5.85
CA TYR A 891 -46.59 3.91 5.00
C TYR A 891 -45.45 3.43 4.10
N ASN A 892 -45.80 2.79 2.98
CA ASN A 892 -44.83 2.10 2.10
C ASN A 892 -43.62 2.95 1.68
N ASN A 893 -43.86 4.23 1.38
CA ASN A 893 -42.87 5.18 0.88
C ASN A 893 -42.73 6.41 1.78
N ALA A 894 -43.03 6.31 3.08
CA ALA A 894 -42.77 7.40 4.01
C ALA A 894 -42.17 6.91 5.32
N VAL A 895 -41.27 7.72 5.88
CA VAL A 895 -40.68 7.51 7.21
C VAL A 895 -40.97 8.73 8.07
N HIS A 896 -41.50 8.48 9.27
CA HIS A 896 -41.97 9.54 10.15
C HIS A 896 -41.08 9.62 11.38
N LEU A 897 -40.79 10.83 11.86
CA LEU A 897 -40.09 11.07 13.12
C LEU A 897 -40.97 11.87 14.08
N LEU A 898 -40.69 11.70 15.36
CA LEU A 898 -41.23 12.52 16.44
C LEU A 898 -40.05 13.12 17.21
N VAL A 899 -39.87 14.43 17.10
CA VAL A 899 -38.68 15.13 17.55
C VAL A 899 -39.05 16.25 18.51
N VAL A 900 -38.23 16.45 19.53
CA VAL A 900 -38.29 17.62 20.40
C VAL A 900 -37.12 18.54 20.07
N ALA A 901 -37.40 19.82 19.84
CA ALA A 901 -36.36 20.81 19.68
C ALA A 901 -35.58 20.95 20.99
N VAL A 902 -34.25 20.99 20.88
CA VAL A 902 -33.37 21.22 22.02
C VAL A 902 -32.80 22.62 21.90
N ASP A 903 -33.14 23.46 22.87
CA ASP A 903 -32.55 24.78 23.07
C ASP A 903 -32.38 25.05 24.56
N TRP A 904 -31.33 25.81 24.90
CA TRP A 904 -31.02 26.20 26.27
C TRP A 904 -30.33 27.55 26.29
N GLU A 905 -30.26 28.17 27.47
CA GLU A 905 -29.41 29.34 27.69
C GLU A 905 -28.15 28.89 28.42
N ASP A 906 -26.98 29.28 27.92
CA ASP A 906 -25.72 29.04 28.60
C ASP A 906 -25.56 29.97 29.83
N LYS A 907 -24.52 29.77 30.65
CA LYS A 907 -24.28 30.62 31.84
C LYS A 907 -24.08 32.11 31.50
N SER A 908 -23.74 32.45 30.25
CA SER A 908 -23.59 33.83 29.78
C SER A 908 -24.89 34.42 29.22
N GLY A 909 -26.00 33.68 29.25
CA GLY A 909 -27.30 34.10 28.74
C GLY A 909 -27.43 33.98 27.22
N ARG A 910 -26.49 33.32 26.53
CA ARG A 910 -26.59 33.09 25.08
C ARG A 910 -27.49 31.89 24.83
N LYS A 911 -28.40 32.04 23.87
CA LYS A 911 -29.24 30.93 23.40
C LYS A 911 -28.39 29.96 22.58
N ARG A 912 -28.49 28.68 22.93
CA ARG A 912 -27.80 27.56 22.30
C ARG A 912 -28.81 26.54 21.82
N TYR A 913 -28.45 25.79 20.79
CA TYR A 913 -29.35 24.87 20.12
C TYR A 913 -28.69 23.51 19.94
N GLY A 914 -29.49 22.45 20.01
CA GLY A 914 -29.07 21.13 19.55
C GLY A 914 -28.95 21.14 18.04
N GLN A 915 -27.75 20.88 17.53
CA GLN A 915 -27.39 21.01 16.11
C GLN A 915 -28.37 20.30 15.17
N CYS A 916 -28.53 18.98 15.30
CA CYS A 916 -29.44 18.22 14.43
C CYS A 916 -30.93 18.58 14.64
N THR A 917 -31.37 18.90 15.87
CA THR A 917 -32.76 19.31 16.11
C THR A 917 -33.08 20.68 15.53
N ARG A 918 -32.10 21.59 15.53
CA ARG A 918 -32.21 22.93 14.92
C ARG A 918 -32.31 22.80 13.40
N TYR A 919 -31.43 21.99 12.81
CA TYR A 919 -31.47 21.63 11.40
C TYR A 919 -32.85 21.10 11.01
N LEU A 920 -33.32 20.05 11.69
CA LEU A 920 -34.63 19.44 11.44
C LEU A 920 -35.80 20.41 11.62
N SER A 921 -35.77 21.29 12.63
CA SER A 921 -36.84 22.25 12.86
C SER A 921 -36.95 23.33 11.78
N ASN A 922 -35.85 23.61 11.08
CA ASN A 922 -35.78 24.62 10.04
C ASN A 922 -36.09 24.09 8.64
N LEU A 923 -36.25 22.77 8.49
CA LEU A 923 -36.54 22.15 7.19
C LEU A 923 -37.92 22.53 6.66
N ALA A 924 -37.96 22.90 5.39
CA ALA A 924 -39.19 23.14 4.64
C ALA A 924 -39.59 21.89 3.84
N VAL A 925 -40.87 21.81 3.49
CA VAL A 925 -41.38 20.77 2.59
C VAL A 925 -40.64 20.86 1.25
N GLY A 926 -40.12 19.73 0.78
CA GLY A 926 -39.31 19.60 -0.43
C GLY A 926 -37.80 19.54 -0.17
N ASP A 927 -37.32 19.94 1.02
CA ASP A 927 -35.90 19.89 1.35
C ASP A 927 -35.38 18.46 1.35
N GLN A 928 -34.15 18.28 0.88
CA GLN A 928 -33.45 17.00 0.85
C GLN A 928 -32.66 16.78 2.13
N VAL A 929 -32.71 15.55 2.66
CA VAL A 929 -32.00 15.14 3.86
C VAL A 929 -31.27 13.85 3.59
N THR A 930 -29.99 13.81 3.96
CA THR A 930 -29.22 12.57 3.96
C THR A 930 -29.48 11.80 5.25
N VAL A 931 -29.77 10.51 5.12
CA VAL A 931 -30.09 9.61 6.22
C VAL A 931 -29.41 8.25 6.09
N SER A 932 -29.21 7.57 7.21
CA SER A 932 -28.86 6.15 7.31
C SER A 932 -29.90 5.38 8.12
N ILE A 933 -29.88 4.05 8.05
CA ILE A 933 -30.73 3.17 8.88
C ILE A 933 -29.86 2.43 9.88
N LYS A 934 -30.20 2.55 11.15
CA LYS A 934 -29.56 1.80 12.24
C LYS A 934 -30.54 0.75 12.79
N PRO A 935 -30.22 -0.55 12.66
CA PRO A 935 -31.03 -1.61 13.24
C PRO A 935 -31.15 -1.49 14.76
N SER A 936 -32.32 -1.86 15.29
CA SER A 936 -32.59 -1.92 16.73
C SER A 936 -33.05 -3.31 17.17
N VAL A 937 -32.83 -3.62 18.46
CA VAL A 937 -33.41 -4.79 19.15
C VAL A 937 -34.87 -4.58 19.56
N MET A 938 -35.42 -3.38 19.41
CA MET A 938 -36.82 -3.02 19.73
C MET A 938 -37.78 -3.59 18.68
N LYS A 939 -37.94 -4.92 18.65
CA LYS A 939 -38.84 -5.64 17.74
C LYS A 939 -40.08 -6.14 18.49
N LEU A 940 -41.18 -6.36 17.77
CA LEU A 940 -42.38 -6.99 18.35
C LEU A 940 -42.09 -8.45 18.77
N PRO A 941 -42.87 -9.01 19.72
CA PRO A 941 -42.77 -10.41 20.09
C PRO A 941 -42.92 -11.36 18.90
N PRO A 942 -42.28 -12.55 18.91
CA PRO A 942 -42.37 -13.52 17.83
C PRO A 942 -43.79 -13.96 17.48
N LEU A 943 -44.69 -14.00 18.48
CA LEU A 943 -46.09 -14.37 18.28
C LEU A 943 -47.01 -13.15 18.40
N ASP A 944 -47.92 -13.00 17.42
CA ASP A 944 -48.90 -11.91 17.42
C ASP A 944 -49.83 -11.94 18.63
N SER A 945 -50.01 -13.10 19.26
CA SER A 945 -50.85 -13.30 20.45
C SER A 945 -50.18 -12.93 21.77
N GLN A 946 -48.88 -12.68 21.81
CA GLN A 946 -48.18 -12.31 23.05
C GLN A 946 -48.47 -10.85 23.44
N PRO A 947 -48.64 -10.55 24.74
CA PRO A 947 -48.82 -9.17 25.20
C PRO A 947 -47.62 -8.27 24.88
N VAL A 948 -47.90 -7.01 24.57
CA VAL A 948 -46.91 -5.96 24.31
C VAL A 948 -47.15 -4.83 25.30
N ILE A 949 -46.20 -4.58 26.20
CA ILE A 949 -46.28 -3.54 27.21
C ILE A 949 -45.26 -2.45 26.89
N MET A 950 -45.74 -1.25 26.59
CA MET A 950 -44.94 -0.13 26.11
C MET A 950 -45.01 1.02 27.11
N ALA A 951 -43.87 1.57 27.50
CA ALA A 951 -43.75 2.72 28.38
C ALA A 951 -42.99 3.85 27.65
N GLY A 952 -43.73 4.85 27.18
CA GLY A 952 -43.21 5.97 26.38
C GLY A 952 -43.28 7.29 27.12
N LEU A 953 -42.17 8.00 27.21
CA LEU A 953 -42.10 9.33 27.83
C LEU A 953 -41.84 10.41 26.78
N GLY A 954 -42.79 11.33 26.60
CA GLY A 954 -42.72 12.39 25.59
C GLY A 954 -42.45 11.82 24.20
N THR A 955 -41.32 12.18 23.58
CA THR A 955 -40.94 11.70 22.24
C THR A 955 -40.58 10.21 22.22
N GLY A 956 -40.40 9.56 23.37
CA GLY A 956 -40.30 8.10 23.47
C GLY A 956 -41.56 7.35 23.02
N MET A 957 -42.64 8.06 22.67
CA MET A 957 -43.81 7.52 21.98
C MET A 957 -43.49 7.03 20.55
N ALA A 958 -42.43 7.55 19.91
CA ALA A 958 -42.12 7.29 18.51
C ALA A 958 -42.18 5.80 18.11
N PRO A 959 -41.35 4.90 18.68
CA PRO A 959 -41.38 3.49 18.27
C PRO A 959 -42.72 2.81 18.59
N PHE A 960 -43.40 3.24 19.65
CA PHE A 960 -44.66 2.64 20.09
C PHE A 960 -45.83 3.00 19.16
N ARG A 961 -45.82 4.19 18.56
CA ARG A 961 -46.76 4.53 17.48
C ARG A 961 -46.63 3.52 16.33
N ALA A 962 -45.41 3.20 15.90
CA ALA A 962 -45.18 2.21 14.86
C ALA A 962 -45.63 0.79 15.26
N PHE A 963 -45.38 0.39 16.51
CA PHE A 963 -45.83 -0.92 17.05
C PHE A 963 -47.35 -1.06 17.03
N ILE A 964 -48.06 0.00 17.43
CA ILE A 964 -49.53 0.03 17.43
C ILE A 964 -50.06 -0.06 16.00
N GLN A 965 -49.44 0.64 15.04
CA GLN A 965 -49.80 0.56 13.62
C GLN A 965 -49.63 -0.86 13.05
N GLU A 966 -48.56 -1.58 13.40
CA GLU A 966 -48.40 -2.99 13.01
C GLU A 966 -49.47 -3.90 13.60
N ARG A 967 -49.78 -3.73 14.90
CA ARG A 967 -50.83 -4.50 15.58
C ARG A 967 -52.21 -4.20 14.98
N TYR A 968 -52.48 -2.94 14.64
CA TYR A 968 -53.68 -2.52 13.92
C TYR A 968 -53.80 -3.21 12.56
N LEU A 969 -52.73 -3.19 11.75
CA LEU A 969 -52.71 -3.87 10.44
C LEU A 969 -52.89 -5.38 10.56
N ALA A 970 -52.24 -6.03 11.54
CA ALA A 970 -52.41 -7.46 11.80
C ALA A 970 -53.86 -7.80 12.14
N LYS A 971 -54.49 -7.01 13.01
CA LYS A 971 -55.91 -7.15 13.37
C LYS A 971 -56.84 -6.90 12.19
N ALA A 972 -56.59 -5.86 11.38
CA ALA A 972 -57.34 -5.57 10.17
C ALA A 972 -57.23 -6.69 9.12
N ALA A 973 -56.10 -7.38 9.07
CA ALA A 973 -55.89 -8.58 8.25
C ALA A 973 -56.54 -9.86 8.84
N GLY A 974 -57.29 -9.76 9.94
CA GLY A 974 -57.99 -10.88 10.57
C GLY A 974 -57.13 -11.75 11.47
N LYS A 975 -55.89 -11.35 11.81
CA LYS A 975 -55.05 -12.08 12.75
C LYS A 975 -55.49 -11.83 14.19
N LYS A 976 -55.39 -12.86 15.03
CA LYS A 976 -55.59 -12.73 16.47
C LYS A 976 -54.38 -12.05 17.10
N ILE A 977 -54.57 -10.85 17.64
CA ILE A 977 -53.53 -10.11 18.38
C ILE A 977 -53.69 -10.28 19.90
N GLY A 978 -52.57 -10.25 20.62
CA GLY A 978 -52.52 -10.20 22.08
C GLY A 978 -52.80 -8.80 22.63
N PRO A 979 -52.90 -8.64 23.96
CA PRO A 979 -53.05 -7.33 24.60
C PRO A 979 -51.93 -6.35 24.21
N VAL A 980 -52.29 -5.12 23.85
CA VAL A 980 -51.34 -4.03 23.58
C VAL A 980 -51.58 -2.94 24.63
N VAL A 981 -50.59 -2.74 25.49
CA VAL A 981 -50.65 -1.85 26.65
C VAL A 981 -49.69 -0.69 26.44
N LEU A 982 -50.18 0.54 26.60
CA LEU A 982 -49.37 1.75 26.50
C LEU A 982 -49.44 2.56 27.80
N TYR A 983 -48.29 2.80 28.41
CA TYR A 983 -48.10 3.83 29.42
C TYR A 983 -47.47 5.05 28.77
N PHE A 984 -48.17 6.17 28.75
CA PHE A 984 -47.69 7.42 28.17
C PHE A 984 -47.55 8.50 29.24
N GLY A 985 -46.36 9.08 29.34
CA GLY A 985 -46.06 10.16 30.27
C GLY A 985 -45.68 11.46 29.59
N SER A 986 -46.31 12.58 29.97
CA SER A 986 -45.90 13.92 29.56
C SER A 986 -46.17 14.97 30.65
N ARG A 987 -45.89 16.25 30.34
CA ARG A 987 -46.07 17.34 31.31
C ARG A 987 -47.54 17.70 31.51
N HIS A 988 -48.24 17.98 30.41
CA HIS A 988 -49.62 18.45 30.41
C HIS A 988 -50.44 17.72 29.34
N ARG A 989 -51.67 17.31 29.67
CA ARG A 989 -52.55 16.66 28.69
C ARG A 989 -52.93 17.59 27.54
N SER A 990 -53.24 18.86 27.86
CA SER A 990 -53.69 19.84 26.86
C SER A 990 -52.59 20.32 25.90
N MET A 991 -51.32 20.12 26.25
CA MET A 991 -50.19 20.67 25.49
C MET A 991 -49.29 19.58 24.89
N GLU A 992 -49.11 18.43 25.55
CA GLU A 992 -48.16 17.38 25.16
C GLU A 992 -48.82 15.98 25.11
N TYR A 993 -50.12 15.87 24.81
CA TYR A 993 -50.73 14.57 24.51
C TYR A 993 -50.50 14.20 23.03
N LEU A 994 -49.26 13.80 22.74
CA LEU A 994 -48.78 13.54 21.38
C LEU A 994 -49.59 12.41 20.73
N TYR A 995 -50.19 12.70 19.57
CA TYR A 995 -51.11 11.82 18.84
C TYR A 995 -52.34 11.35 19.63
N GLY A 996 -52.82 12.16 20.59
CA GLY A 996 -53.95 11.79 21.45
C GLY A 996 -55.18 11.28 20.69
N GLU A 997 -55.60 11.95 19.61
CA GLU A 997 -56.74 11.53 18.79
C GLU A 997 -56.52 10.14 18.14
N GLU A 998 -55.32 9.87 17.62
CA GLU A 998 -54.96 8.58 17.03
C GLU A 998 -54.95 7.47 18.09
N LEU A 999 -54.37 7.73 19.27
CA LEU A 999 -54.30 6.77 20.37
C LEU A 999 -55.68 6.44 20.95
N GLU A 1000 -56.54 7.45 21.12
CA GLU A 1000 -57.92 7.25 21.58
C GLU A 1000 -58.73 6.43 20.57
N ALA A 1001 -58.50 6.60 19.26
CA ALA A 1001 -59.12 5.79 18.22
C ALA A 1001 -58.69 4.31 18.29
N TYR A 1002 -57.39 4.03 18.43
CA TYR A 1002 -56.90 2.65 18.59
C TYR A 1002 -57.40 1.99 19.88
N HIS A 1003 -57.62 2.77 20.93
CA HIS A 1003 -58.21 2.26 22.17
C HIS A 1003 -59.70 1.92 21.98
N ALA A 1004 -60.46 2.81 21.33
CA ALA A 1004 -61.87 2.62 21.04
C ALA A 1004 -62.13 1.40 20.13
N ASP A 1005 -61.25 1.12 19.17
CA ASP A 1005 -61.36 -0.06 18.32
C ASP A 1005 -60.89 -1.35 19.01
N GLY A 1006 -60.16 -1.23 20.13
CA GLY A 1006 -59.59 -2.33 20.92
C GLY A 1006 -58.25 -2.87 20.41
N THR A 1007 -57.53 -2.13 19.56
CA THR A 1007 -56.14 -2.44 19.18
C THR A 1007 -55.23 -2.14 20.36
N LEU A 1008 -55.41 -0.98 21.00
CA LEU A 1008 -54.86 -0.68 22.32
C LEU A 1008 -55.82 -1.20 23.38
N SER A 1009 -55.46 -2.30 24.05
CA SER A 1009 -56.30 -2.87 25.11
C SER A 1009 -56.29 -2.06 26.40
N HIS A 1010 -55.21 -1.31 26.68
CA HIS A 1010 -55.09 -0.48 27.88
C HIS A 1010 -54.21 0.76 27.64
N MET A 1011 -54.59 1.87 28.28
CA MET A 1011 -53.83 3.13 28.25
C MET A 1011 -53.63 3.68 29.67
N GLY A 1012 -52.39 3.66 30.15
CA GLY A 1012 -51.98 4.32 31.39
C GLY A 1012 -51.41 5.71 31.12
N LEU A 1013 -52.27 6.73 31.10
CA LEU A 1013 -51.86 8.12 30.84
C LEU A 1013 -51.42 8.84 32.13
N ALA A 1014 -50.26 9.48 32.10
CA ALA A 1014 -49.69 10.21 33.23
C ALA A 1014 -49.26 11.63 32.83
N PHE A 1015 -49.87 12.64 33.47
CA PHE A 1015 -49.55 14.05 33.24
C PHE A 1015 -49.03 14.69 34.53
N SER A 1016 -47.74 15.04 34.53
CA SER A 1016 -47.03 15.40 35.76
C SER A 1016 -47.32 16.80 36.30
N ARG A 1017 -47.95 17.68 35.52
CA ARG A 1017 -48.17 19.10 35.86
C ARG A 1017 -49.64 19.54 35.85
N ASP A 1018 -50.60 18.66 35.59
CA ASP A 1018 -52.03 19.00 35.53
C ASP A 1018 -52.69 19.07 36.92
N GLN A 1019 -51.99 18.59 37.95
CA GLN A 1019 -52.43 18.58 39.35
C GLN A 1019 -51.26 18.86 40.30
N LYS A 1020 -51.56 19.08 41.60
CA LYS A 1020 -50.56 19.44 42.63
C LYS A 1020 -49.53 18.34 42.88
N GLU A 1021 -49.97 17.09 42.95
CA GLU A 1021 -49.08 15.93 43.12
C GLU A 1021 -48.60 15.41 41.76
N LYS A 1022 -47.30 15.15 41.61
CA LYS A 1022 -46.76 14.71 40.32
C LYS A 1022 -47.14 13.25 40.05
N ILE A 1023 -47.90 13.02 38.99
CA ILE A 1023 -48.26 11.67 38.54
C ILE A 1023 -47.34 11.29 37.37
N TYR A 1024 -46.66 10.16 37.50
CA TYR A 1024 -45.78 9.59 36.48
C TYR A 1024 -46.22 8.17 36.09
N ILE A 1025 -45.62 7.62 35.04
CA ILE A 1025 -46.00 6.32 34.48
C ILE A 1025 -45.85 5.17 35.48
N GLN A 1026 -44.85 5.21 36.37
CA GLN A 1026 -44.67 4.19 37.40
C GLN A 1026 -45.84 4.13 38.38
N HIS A 1027 -46.51 5.26 38.67
CA HIS A 1027 -47.70 5.26 39.52
C HIS A 1027 -48.87 4.54 38.83
N LYS A 1028 -49.03 4.74 37.52
CA LYS A 1028 -50.02 4.02 36.71
C LYS A 1028 -49.70 2.53 36.60
N MET A 1029 -48.43 2.18 36.41
CA MET A 1029 -48.01 0.78 36.43
C MET A 1029 -48.24 0.11 37.79
N MET A 1030 -48.08 0.84 38.91
CA MET A 1030 -48.40 0.32 40.25
C MET A 1030 -49.91 0.11 40.45
N GLU A 1031 -50.76 1.01 39.92
CA GLU A 1031 -52.22 0.83 39.91
C GLU A 1031 -52.60 -0.46 39.15
N ASP A 1032 -51.91 -0.74 38.03
CA ASP A 1032 -52.16 -1.88 37.13
C ASP A 1032 -51.32 -3.13 37.44
N ALA A 1033 -50.68 -3.19 38.61
CA ALA A 1033 -49.65 -4.18 38.92
C ALA A 1033 -50.10 -5.64 38.82
N GLU A 1034 -51.39 -5.92 39.04
CA GLU A 1034 -51.97 -7.28 38.88
C GLU A 1034 -52.01 -7.70 37.40
N MET A 1035 -52.48 -6.82 36.52
CA MET A 1035 -52.52 -7.04 35.07
C MET A 1035 -51.12 -7.20 34.49
N LEU A 1036 -50.18 -6.33 34.90
CA LEU A 1036 -48.79 -6.41 34.44
C LEU A 1036 -48.14 -7.73 34.84
N ASN A 1037 -48.40 -8.21 36.07
CA ASN A 1037 -47.92 -9.50 36.52
C ASN A 1037 -48.47 -10.65 35.65
N GLU A 1038 -49.77 -10.67 35.39
CA GLU A 1038 -50.41 -11.67 34.53
C GLU A 1038 -49.79 -11.70 33.12
N TYR A 1039 -49.63 -10.53 32.49
CA TYR A 1039 -49.08 -10.46 31.14
C TYR A 1039 -47.61 -10.83 31.04
N LEU A 1040 -46.77 -10.40 31.99
CA LEU A 1040 -45.33 -10.67 31.95
C LEU A 1040 -45.01 -12.11 32.40
N MET A 1041 -45.61 -12.58 33.49
CA MET A 1041 -45.28 -13.90 34.05
C MET A 1041 -45.98 -15.05 33.34
N ASN A 1042 -47.31 -14.94 33.15
CA ASN A 1042 -48.12 -16.08 32.72
C ASN A 1042 -48.28 -16.13 31.20
N GLN A 1043 -48.38 -14.97 30.54
CA GLN A 1043 -48.60 -14.87 29.10
C GLN A 1043 -47.33 -14.57 28.30
N LYS A 1044 -46.16 -14.52 28.98
CA LYS A 1044 -44.85 -14.29 28.35
C LYS A 1044 -44.82 -13.04 27.46
N GLY A 1045 -45.41 -11.95 27.95
CA GLY A 1045 -45.42 -10.66 27.28
C GLY A 1045 -44.05 -10.00 27.26
N HIS A 1046 -43.86 -9.05 26.34
CA HIS A 1046 -42.63 -8.27 26.25
C HIS A 1046 -42.85 -6.86 26.78
N PHE A 1047 -41.85 -6.34 27.50
CA PHE A 1047 -41.84 -5.00 28.06
C PHE A 1047 -40.84 -4.11 27.32
N TYR A 1048 -41.26 -2.89 27.00
CA TYR A 1048 -40.45 -1.89 26.31
C TYR A 1048 -40.53 -0.55 27.03
N LEU A 1049 -39.38 0.09 27.27
CA LEU A 1049 -39.31 1.47 27.76
C LEU A 1049 -38.52 2.33 26.77
N CYS A 1050 -39.09 3.46 26.38
CA CYS A 1050 -38.41 4.45 25.55
C CYS A 1050 -38.56 5.86 26.14
N GLY A 1051 -37.45 6.57 26.32
CA GLY A 1051 -37.45 7.91 26.94
C GLY A 1051 -36.12 8.30 27.60
N PRO A 1052 -36.12 9.29 28.50
CA PRO A 1052 -34.91 9.68 29.24
C PRO A 1052 -34.49 8.61 30.25
N THR A 1053 -33.24 8.67 30.73
CA THR A 1053 -32.65 7.68 31.67
C THR A 1053 -33.15 7.77 33.13
N TRP A 1054 -33.53 8.95 33.60
CA TRP A 1054 -33.91 9.18 35.01
C TRP A 1054 -35.08 8.34 35.58
N PRO A 1055 -36.11 7.91 34.81
CA PRO A 1055 -37.24 7.12 35.33
C PRO A 1055 -37.01 5.61 35.28
N VAL A 1056 -35.87 5.13 34.73
CA VAL A 1056 -35.59 3.70 34.58
C VAL A 1056 -35.65 2.96 35.92
N PRO A 1057 -35.05 3.46 37.03
CA PRO A 1057 -35.15 2.78 38.33
C PRO A 1057 -36.59 2.68 38.82
N ASP A 1058 -37.35 3.78 38.75
CA ASP A 1058 -38.74 3.83 39.23
C ASP A 1058 -39.67 2.89 38.45
N VAL A 1059 -39.46 2.77 37.14
CA VAL A 1059 -40.21 1.84 36.27
C VAL A 1059 -39.86 0.39 36.61
N LYS A 1060 -38.57 0.09 36.83
CA LYS A 1060 -38.14 -1.24 37.30
C LYS A 1060 -38.79 -1.58 38.64
N ASP A 1061 -38.82 -0.64 39.57
CA ASP A 1061 -39.43 -0.83 40.89
C ASP A 1061 -40.94 -1.08 40.80
N ALA A 1062 -41.66 -0.42 39.88
CA ALA A 1062 -43.07 -0.69 39.64
C ALA A 1062 -43.32 -2.12 39.12
N VAL A 1063 -42.46 -2.63 38.24
CA VAL A 1063 -42.54 -4.02 37.76
C VAL A 1063 -42.22 -4.99 38.89
N VAL A 1064 -41.14 -4.76 39.64
CA VAL A 1064 -40.76 -5.58 40.82
C VAL A 1064 -41.88 -5.62 41.86
N HIS A 1065 -42.56 -4.49 42.09
CA HIS A 1065 -43.71 -4.43 42.99
C HIS A 1065 -44.83 -5.37 42.55
N GLY A 1066 -45.20 -5.36 41.26
CA GLY A 1066 -46.22 -6.26 40.71
C GLY A 1066 -45.84 -7.73 40.84
N LEU A 1067 -44.59 -8.09 40.49
CA LEU A 1067 -44.10 -9.46 40.62
C LEU A 1067 -44.09 -9.95 42.07
N THR A 1068 -43.63 -9.11 43.00
CA THR A 1068 -43.54 -9.47 44.43
C THR A 1068 -44.93 -9.67 45.03
N LYS A 1069 -45.86 -8.76 44.72
CA LYS A 1069 -47.20 -8.74 45.32
C LYS A 1069 -48.12 -9.84 44.78
N TYR A 1070 -48.01 -10.18 43.48
CA TYR A 1070 -48.97 -11.07 42.82
C TYR A 1070 -48.40 -12.42 42.37
N SER A 1071 -47.07 -12.62 42.35
CA SER A 1071 -46.44 -13.93 42.04
C SER A 1071 -45.78 -14.62 43.25
N GLY A 1072 -45.81 -14.01 44.44
CA GLY A 1072 -45.28 -14.61 45.67
C GLY A 1072 -43.76 -14.83 45.68
N ILE A 1073 -43.03 -14.18 44.77
CA ILE A 1073 -41.56 -14.18 44.74
C ILE A 1073 -41.00 -12.99 45.52
N ASP A 1074 -39.81 -13.12 46.09
CA ASP A 1074 -39.13 -12.00 46.76
C ASP A 1074 -38.52 -11.01 45.76
N ALA A 1075 -38.18 -9.80 46.23
CA ALA A 1075 -37.67 -8.72 45.39
C ALA A 1075 -36.32 -9.04 44.71
N ALA A 1076 -35.49 -9.90 45.34
CA ALA A 1076 -34.21 -10.32 44.75
C ALA A 1076 -34.43 -11.23 43.55
N LYS A 1077 -35.35 -12.21 43.66
CA LYS A 1077 -35.76 -13.06 42.55
C LYS A 1077 -36.47 -12.28 41.44
N ALA A 1078 -37.34 -11.33 41.79
CA ALA A 1078 -37.98 -10.46 40.81
C ALA A 1078 -36.96 -9.63 40.02
N SER A 1079 -35.93 -9.11 40.69
CA SER A 1079 -34.83 -8.38 40.03
C SER A 1079 -34.01 -9.29 39.11
N ALA A 1080 -33.71 -10.52 39.54
CA ALA A 1080 -32.98 -11.49 38.73
C ALA A 1080 -33.76 -11.89 37.46
N LEU A 1081 -35.08 -12.07 37.56
CA LEU A 1081 -35.95 -12.34 36.41
C LEU A 1081 -35.95 -11.20 35.39
N ILE A 1082 -35.93 -9.94 35.84
CA ILE A 1082 -35.84 -8.80 34.93
C ILE A 1082 -34.50 -8.81 34.17
N GLU A 1083 -33.39 -9.16 34.83
CA GLU A 1083 -32.11 -9.30 34.13
C GLU A 1083 -32.13 -10.48 33.14
N GLU A 1084 -32.74 -11.62 33.49
CA GLU A 1084 -32.98 -12.73 32.56
C GLU A 1084 -33.84 -12.31 31.36
N TRP A 1085 -34.87 -11.49 31.57
CA TRP A 1085 -35.72 -10.98 30.49
C TRP A 1085 -35.00 -10.00 29.58
N LYS A 1086 -34.04 -9.22 30.09
CA LYS A 1086 -33.16 -8.39 29.27
C LYS A 1086 -32.27 -9.24 28.38
N GLU A 1087 -31.65 -10.28 28.95
CA GLU A 1087 -30.83 -11.23 28.19
C GLU A 1087 -31.63 -11.95 27.10
N LYS A 1088 -32.92 -12.22 27.36
CA LYS A 1088 -33.86 -12.84 26.40
C LYS A 1088 -34.56 -11.85 25.46
N GLU A 1089 -34.19 -10.57 25.48
CA GLU A 1089 -34.80 -9.50 24.65
C GLU A 1089 -36.34 -9.40 24.82
N SER A 1090 -36.83 -9.73 26.01
CA SER A 1090 -38.23 -9.59 26.42
C SER A 1090 -38.49 -8.44 27.39
N TYR A 1091 -37.41 -7.81 27.88
CA TYR A 1091 -37.43 -6.56 28.63
C TYR A 1091 -36.40 -5.60 28.01
N ILE A 1092 -36.84 -4.71 27.12
CA ILE A 1092 -35.97 -3.86 26.29
C ILE A 1092 -36.09 -2.40 26.74
N LEU A 1093 -34.93 -1.76 26.94
CA LEU A 1093 -34.83 -0.36 27.33
C LEU A 1093 -34.05 0.41 26.27
N GLU A 1094 -34.68 1.36 25.59
CA GLU A 1094 -34.01 2.34 24.72
C GLU A 1094 -34.14 3.74 25.33
N VAL A 1095 -33.12 4.11 26.10
CA VAL A 1095 -33.09 5.38 26.82
C VAL A 1095 -31.94 6.27 26.38
N TYR A 1096 -32.21 7.58 26.33
CA TYR A 1096 -31.31 8.60 25.79
C TYR A 1096 -30.92 9.66 26.83
#